data_AF-A0A1V2LMQ3-F1
#
_entry.id   AF-A0A1V2LMQ3-F1
#
_cell.length_a   1.000
_cell.length_b   1.000
_cell.length_c   1.000
_cell.angle_alpha   90.00
_cell.angle_beta   90.00
_cell.angle_gamma   90.00
#
_symmetry.space_group_name_H-M   'P 1'
#
loop_
_entity.id
_entity.type
_entity.pdbx_description
1 polymer ?
#
loop_
_entity_poly.entity_id
_entity_poly.type
_entity_poly.pdbx_seq_one_letter_code
_entity_poly.pdbx_strand_id
1 'polypeptide(L)'
;MTGEILTLQAGQCGNQVGSKFWSQLCSEHGINLNGTTDEGYSSESKNDRPDVFFQRNLNNRFTPRAVLIDLEPRVINSISSGEQMGLFDPKNVYLSEDGSGAGNQWVEGYLKGKRALDDVLDIIDRELDSCDNLEGFQLIHSVSGGTGAGFGSFLLETLSDRYSKKLIQTYSIFGNSEVVVQPYNTMLTLKRLIQNSDANVVFDNKSITTIASNNLKVTSPSYSDINKVISTVMSATTNTLRFPSYSYNSLTSIVSTLIPTPDLHFIIPSYTPFTSDYVKNAAKEIRRSTTYDVVLELLDKKLRMCCQGDKQETVLAMMDIIIRSNTAIDPRESTNIQKAVIKARSRINFAPWTPSSIHLGMGQRSWTSKKPCEKDIVSGLMLTNSSSIVHLLQDISRQYDKLMSKNAFLNNYFKSDYEQECGDIVQEFQDSREIVEALMEEYRLSESLAYMEEDYEDAQEDNHNHNHGHDDQDIEMLDDVENEEKMDVETIEEIILDYPEGGRVAYFTLLGCFLGLIGVFGLWNSTGAIESYISTHILAGESDIAISMIFALFSFFVMFGILISGIIFDKYGGKKLCYSGTVLVTGGLMATANCKELYQFILAFGIVCGTGCALLTGPLVTSAGHFFSKRRGAAMSVVMPGASLGGVIWPLVCRSLFPKVGFEWTIRTLGFCIGLLTVISSFLVQDRHEDILRIKQLNEGDQRKEQTMREKLDDLVDFKSFKDLTFMVLTLALFLNEFSLLMVSTYIPSYALNKGFSESVSLIALTVYNAAGVVGRVIPTLLSDKFGNFNVMIIISGIMTLSIWILWLPFGSNLGCFLTFTITFGFASAGTLAITPLCTSAISKPKDFGKRYGTAYFCVSFCNLLSLPIGMSLTETSLGYNAMVIFGGATCTLCTACFIYTRYRVGGFKKISI
;
A
#
# COMPACT_ATOMS: atom_id res chain seq x y z
N MET A 1 -4.52 -19.32 7.51
CA MET A 1 -3.95 -20.20 8.53
C MET A 1 -2.66 -19.55 9.02
N THR A 2 -2.36 -19.65 10.31
CA THR A 2 -1.12 -19.11 10.89
C THR A 2 0.07 -19.96 10.45
N GLY A 3 1.20 -19.33 10.16
CA GLY A 3 2.46 -20.05 9.95
C GLY A 3 3.00 -20.53 11.29
N GLU A 4 3.20 -21.83 11.44
CA GLU A 4 3.72 -22.46 12.66
C GLU A 4 5.24 -22.60 12.57
N ILE A 5 5.92 -22.44 13.71
CA ILE A 5 7.39 -22.48 13.76
C ILE A 5 7.83 -23.60 14.70
N LEU A 6 8.68 -24.48 14.19
CA LEU A 6 9.31 -25.54 14.98
C LEU A 6 10.65 -25.05 15.53
N THR A 7 10.80 -25.04 16.86
CA THR A 7 12.07 -24.64 17.51
C THR A 7 12.94 -25.85 17.80
N LEU A 8 14.16 -25.87 17.28
CA LEU A 8 15.16 -26.92 17.52
C LEU A 8 16.23 -26.38 18.46
N GLN A 9 16.49 -27.06 19.57
CA GLN A 9 17.46 -26.64 20.59
C GLN A 9 18.60 -27.64 20.64
N ALA A 10 19.81 -27.20 20.29
CA ALA A 10 20.97 -28.09 20.18
C ALA A 10 22.03 -27.78 21.23
N GLY A 11 22.32 -28.78 22.06
CA GLY A 11 23.37 -28.79 23.07
C GLY A 11 23.09 -27.91 24.29
N GLN A 12 24.05 -27.91 25.22
CA GLN A 12 23.91 -27.25 26.53
C GLN A 12 23.47 -25.78 26.45
N CYS A 13 24.14 -24.97 25.62
CA CYS A 13 23.83 -23.54 25.51
C CYS A 13 22.45 -23.31 24.88
N GLY A 14 22.14 -24.03 23.79
CA GLY A 14 20.85 -23.94 23.10
C GLY A 14 19.68 -24.28 24.01
N ASN A 15 19.78 -25.38 24.76
CA ASN A 15 18.76 -25.83 25.71
C ASN A 15 18.57 -24.84 26.88
N GLN A 16 19.65 -24.24 27.39
CA GLN A 16 19.54 -23.24 28.48
C GLN A 16 18.89 -21.93 28.02
N VAL A 17 19.25 -21.43 26.84
CA VAL A 17 18.63 -20.24 26.24
C VAL A 17 17.18 -20.54 25.90
N GLY A 18 16.92 -21.70 25.28
CA GLY A 18 15.59 -22.18 24.94
C GLY A 18 14.65 -22.28 26.14
N SER A 19 15.10 -22.84 27.26
CA SER A 19 14.33 -22.89 28.51
C SER A 19 13.91 -21.50 29.00
N LYS A 20 14.80 -20.49 28.90
CA LYS A 20 14.48 -19.09 29.25
C LYS A 20 13.53 -18.45 28.26
N PHE A 21 13.71 -18.71 26.96
CA PHE A 21 12.81 -18.24 25.90
C PHE A 21 11.38 -18.75 26.11
N TRP A 22 11.19 -20.05 26.34
CA TRP A 22 9.86 -20.62 26.60
C TRP A 22 9.25 -20.10 27.91
N SER A 23 10.05 -19.94 28.97
CA SER A 23 9.57 -19.30 30.21
C SER A 23 9.06 -17.89 29.96
N GLN A 24 9.72 -17.15 29.07
CA GLN A 24 9.34 -15.78 28.71
C GLN A 24 8.04 -15.75 27.90
N LEU A 25 7.90 -16.65 26.91
CA LEU A 25 6.66 -16.78 26.13
C LEU A 25 5.48 -17.16 27.01
N CYS A 26 5.65 -18.09 27.95
CA CYS A 26 4.60 -18.46 28.91
C CYS A 26 4.15 -17.26 29.75
N SER A 27 5.10 -16.45 30.23
CA SER A 27 4.80 -15.22 31.00
C SER A 27 4.02 -14.19 30.17
N GLU A 28 4.40 -14.01 28.89
CA GLU A 28 3.72 -13.10 27.97
C GLU A 28 2.32 -13.59 27.60
N HIS A 29 2.12 -14.88 27.33
CA HIS A 29 0.81 -15.41 26.98
C HIS A 29 -0.08 -15.76 28.19
N GLY A 30 0.39 -15.55 29.43
CA GLY A 30 -0.38 -15.87 30.64
C GLY A 30 -0.58 -17.37 30.85
N ILE A 31 0.36 -18.19 30.38
CA ILE A 31 0.38 -19.63 30.50
C ILE A 31 1.24 -19.98 31.71
N ASN A 32 0.71 -20.80 32.62
CA ASN A 32 1.51 -21.32 33.73
C ASN A 32 2.58 -22.28 33.22
N LEU A 33 3.66 -22.45 33.96
CA LEU A 33 4.76 -23.37 33.59
C LEU A 33 4.33 -24.85 33.51
N ASN A 34 3.10 -25.17 33.94
CA ASN A 34 2.46 -26.48 33.79
C ASN A 34 1.65 -26.63 32.48
N GLY A 35 1.62 -25.61 31.63
CA GLY A 35 0.90 -25.58 30.36
C GLY A 35 -0.60 -25.25 30.47
N THR A 36 -1.11 -24.95 31.68
CA THR A 36 -2.51 -24.54 31.91
C THR A 36 -2.65 -23.02 31.93
N THR A 37 -3.78 -22.50 31.49
CA THR A 37 -4.13 -21.08 31.60
C THR A 37 -4.72 -20.75 32.98
N ASP A 38 -4.51 -19.55 33.49
CA ASP A 38 -5.14 -19.09 34.76
C ASP A 38 -6.68 -19.03 34.64
N GLU A 39 -7.41 -19.37 35.71
CA GLU A 39 -8.89 -19.30 35.79
C GLU A 39 -9.35 -17.83 35.70
N GLY A 40 -9.64 -17.37 34.49
CA GLY A 40 -9.92 -15.97 34.15
C GLY A 40 -9.36 -15.57 32.77
N TYR A 41 -8.47 -16.39 32.21
CA TYR A 41 -7.91 -16.24 30.87
C TYR A 41 -8.90 -16.76 29.80
N SER A 42 -9.81 -15.90 29.36
CA SER A 42 -10.58 -16.17 28.13
C SER A 42 -9.74 -15.72 26.93
N SER A 43 -9.30 -16.68 26.12
CA SER A 43 -8.54 -16.46 24.88
C SER A 43 -9.24 -15.54 23.88
N GLU A 44 -10.56 -15.32 24.03
CA GLU A 44 -11.34 -14.40 23.20
C GLU A 44 -11.21 -12.92 23.59
N SER A 45 -10.70 -12.62 24.79
CA SER A 45 -10.60 -11.24 25.30
C SER A 45 -9.31 -10.51 24.90
N LYS A 46 -8.30 -11.23 24.39
CA LYS A 46 -7.02 -10.68 23.94
C LYS A 46 -6.72 -11.09 22.51
N ASN A 47 -6.12 -10.18 21.76
CA ASN A 47 -5.78 -10.37 20.35
C ASN A 47 -4.53 -11.26 20.18
N ASP A 48 -4.24 -12.19 21.08
CA ASP A 48 -2.97 -12.95 21.12
C ASP A 48 -3.09 -14.24 20.28
N ARG A 49 -2.00 -14.65 19.60
CA ARG A 49 -1.92 -15.90 18.83
C ARG A 49 -0.86 -16.85 19.41
N PRO A 50 -1.19 -17.64 20.45
CA PRO A 50 -0.25 -18.61 21.01
C PRO A 50 0.05 -19.77 20.05
N ASP A 51 -0.86 -20.06 19.11
CA ASP A 51 -0.82 -21.26 18.26
C ASP A 51 0.41 -21.34 17.31
N VAL A 52 1.08 -20.21 17.05
CA VAL A 52 2.31 -20.14 16.24
C VAL A 52 3.44 -20.98 16.85
N PHE A 53 3.56 -20.96 18.18
CA PHE A 53 4.63 -21.63 18.93
C PHE A 53 4.13 -22.75 19.85
N PHE A 54 2.85 -22.75 20.20
CA PHE A 54 2.26 -23.74 21.10
C PHE A 54 1.24 -24.60 20.35
N GLN A 55 1.32 -25.90 20.54
CA GLN A 55 0.27 -26.83 20.19
C GLN A 55 -0.79 -26.85 21.29
N ARG A 56 -2.07 -26.88 20.89
CA ARG A 56 -3.20 -26.95 21.81
C ARG A 56 -3.74 -28.38 21.87
N ASN A 57 -3.57 -29.02 23.03
CA ASN A 57 -4.11 -30.35 23.28
C ASN A 57 -5.61 -30.33 23.62
N LEU A 58 -6.29 -31.47 23.48
CA LEU A 58 -7.73 -31.64 23.78
C LEU A 58 -8.14 -31.17 25.19
N ASN A 59 -7.21 -31.21 26.15
CA ASN A 59 -7.42 -30.76 27.53
C ASN A 59 -7.17 -29.25 27.73
N ASN A 60 -7.10 -28.47 26.65
CA ASN A 60 -6.79 -27.04 26.68
C ASN A 60 -5.41 -26.71 27.30
N ARG A 61 -4.49 -27.68 27.23
CA ARG A 61 -3.09 -27.53 27.67
C ARG A 61 -2.25 -27.11 26.47
N PHE A 62 -1.45 -26.07 26.66
CA PHE A 62 -0.49 -25.59 25.67
C PHE A 62 0.85 -26.30 25.85
N THR A 63 1.34 -26.93 24.78
CA THR A 63 2.66 -27.58 24.72
C THR A 63 3.52 -26.88 23.67
N PRO A 64 4.78 -26.49 23.97
CA PRO A 64 5.67 -25.89 22.99
C PRO A 64 5.95 -26.81 21.80
N ARG A 65 5.97 -26.24 20.59
CA ARG A 65 6.52 -26.88 19.38
C ARG A 65 8.05 -26.79 19.41
N ALA A 66 8.66 -27.57 20.30
CA ALA A 66 10.09 -27.56 20.56
C ALA A 66 10.68 -28.97 20.60
N VAL A 67 11.81 -29.15 19.93
CA VAL A 67 12.63 -30.36 20.00
C VAL A 67 13.92 -30.04 20.76
N LEU A 68 14.18 -30.78 21.83
CA LEU A 68 15.38 -30.64 22.65
C LEU A 68 16.36 -31.74 22.30
N ILE A 69 17.56 -31.37 21.90
CA ILE A 69 18.60 -32.29 21.46
C ILE A 69 19.83 -32.04 22.34
N ASP A 70 20.24 -33.05 23.08
CA ASP A 70 21.52 -33.03 23.78
C ASP A 70 22.17 -34.43 23.79
N LEU A 71 23.49 -34.43 23.74
CA LEU A 71 24.28 -35.65 23.94
C LEU A 71 24.58 -35.87 25.43
N GLU A 72 24.46 -34.81 26.25
CA GLU A 72 24.64 -34.89 27.69
C GLU A 72 23.32 -34.73 28.45
N PRO A 73 23.04 -35.59 29.44
CA PRO A 73 21.77 -35.55 30.17
C PRO A 73 21.66 -34.41 31.19
N ARG A 74 22.76 -33.72 31.52
CA ARG A 74 22.81 -32.76 32.66
C ARG A 74 21.78 -31.64 32.55
N VAL A 75 21.69 -31.03 31.38
CA VAL A 75 20.83 -29.85 31.15
C VAL A 75 19.37 -30.27 31.00
N ILE A 76 19.13 -31.33 30.23
CA ILE A 76 17.79 -31.93 30.07
C ILE A 76 17.23 -32.34 31.44
N ASN A 77 18.01 -33.06 32.24
CA ASN A 77 17.60 -33.47 33.59
C ASN A 77 17.27 -32.26 34.49
N SER A 78 18.02 -31.15 34.36
CA SER A 78 17.72 -29.92 35.09
C SER A 78 16.41 -29.27 34.66
N ILE A 79 16.03 -29.38 33.38
CA ILE A 79 14.75 -28.89 32.86
C ILE A 79 13.62 -29.82 33.34
N SER A 80 13.83 -31.14 33.26
CA SER A 80 12.88 -32.15 33.72
C SER A 80 12.64 -32.12 35.23
N SER A 81 13.63 -31.77 36.05
CA SER A 81 13.47 -31.61 37.51
C SER A 81 13.04 -30.21 37.94
N GLY A 82 13.03 -29.25 37.01
CA GLY A 82 12.78 -27.83 37.29
C GLY A 82 11.30 -27.46 37.33
N GLU A 83 11.02 -26.16 37.45
CA GLU A 83 9.65 -25.61 37.44
C GLU A 83 8.91 -25.82 36.11
N GLN A 84 9.61 -26.27 35.05
CA GLN A 84 9.11 -26.54 33.70
C GLN A 84 8.82 -28.03 33.42
N MET A 85 8.83 -28.88 34.46
CA MET A 85 8.66 -30.34 34.37
C MET A 85 7.39 -30.81 33.62
N GLY A 86 6.39 -29.94 33.44
CA GLY A 86 5.15 -30.22 32.72
C GLY A 86 4.93 -29.39 31.45
N LEU A 87 5.93 -28.69 30.93
CA LEU A 87 5.74 -27.83 29.75
C LEU A 87 6.01 -28.58 28.44
N PHE A 88 7.17 -29.23 28.34
CA PHE A 88 7.63 -29.93 27.13
C PHE A 88 7.03 -31.33 27.01
N ASP A 89 6.80 -31.81 25.79
CA ASP A 89 6.47 -33.22 25.56
C ASP A 89 7.75 -34.05 25.72
N PRO A 90 7.79 -35.05 26.64
CA PRO A 90 8.94 -35.94 26.78
C PRO A 90 9.30 -36.69 25.49
N LYS A 91 8.35 -36.86 24.55
CA LYS A 91 8.63 -37.48 23.25
C LYS A 91 9.50 -36.61 22.35
N ASN A 92 9.55 -35.30 22.58
CA ASN A 92 10.30 -34.33 21.77
C ASN A 92 11.70 -34.06 22.32
N VAL A 93 12.16 -34.90 23.25
CA VAL A 93 13.48 -34.84 23.83
C VAL A 93 14.31 -36.00 23.30
N TYR A 94 15.38 -35.68 22.58
CA TYR A 94 16.39 -36.64 22.17
C TYR A 94 17.58 -36.61 23.13
N LEU A 95 17.94 -37.77 23.65
CA LEU A 95 19.11 -37.99 24.49
C LEU A 95 19.86 -39.21 23.97
N SER A 96 21.17 -39.06 23.75
CA SER A 96 22.01 -40.18 23.29
C SER A 96 22.10 -41.31 24.34
N GLU A 97 21.94 -42.56 23.90
CA GLU A 97 22.01 -43.77 24.73
C GLU A 97 23.37 -43.93 25.43
N ASP A 98 24.45 -43.49 24.77
CA ASP A 98 25.82 -43.61 25.29
C ASP A 98 26.12 -42.65 26.44
N GLY A 99 25.29 -41.60 26.64
CA GLY A 99 25.47 -40.56 27.65
C GLY A 99 26.82 -39.82 27.62
N SER A 100 27.64 -40.10 26.60
CA SER A 100 28.95 -39.51 26.38
C SER A 100 28.76 -38.23 25.57
N GLY A 101 29.21 -37.09 26.11
CA GLY A 101 29.14 -35.82 25.40
C GLY A 101 30.00 -35.78 24.14
N ALA A 102 29.92 -34.68 23.39
CA ALA A 102 30.80 -34.41 22.25
C ALA A 102 32.21 -33.92 22.65
N GLY A 103 32.53 -33.83 23.94
CA GLY A 103 33.88 -33.48 24.41
C GLY A 103 34.41 -32.12 23.93
N ASN A 104 33.52 -31.16 23.63
CA ASN A 104 33.83 -29.87 22.99
C ASN A 104 34.54 -29.98 21.62
N GLN A 105 34.36 -31.09 20.92
CA GLN A 105 34.88 -31.31 19.57
C GLN A 105 33.72 -31.33 18.58
N TRP A 106 33.85 -30.57 17.49
CA TRP A 106 32.83 -30.51 16.44
C TRP A 106 32.62 -31.88 15.78
N VAL A 107 33.71 -32.59 15.50
CA VAL A 107 33.68 -33.86 14.73
C VAL A 107 32.90 -34.96 15.45
N GLU A 108 33.13 -35.13 16.75
CA GLU A 108 32.38 -36.09 17.57
C GLU A 108 30.89 -35.75 17.62
N GLY A 109 30.56 -34.45 17.67
CA GLY A 109 29.17 -34.00 17.60
C GLY A 109 28.52 -34.31 16.25
N TYR A 110 29.25 -34.11 15.15
CA TYR A 110 28.78 -34.37 13.79
C TYR A 110 28.56 -35.87 13.54
N LEU A 111 29.52 -36.72 13.92
CA LEU A 111 29.41 -38.18 13.80
C LEU A 111 28.24 -38.74 14.61
N LYS A 112 28.08 -38.26 15.85
CA LYS A 112 26.93 -38.65 16.68
C LYS A 112 25.62 -38.15 16.09
N GLY A 113 25.61 -36.98 15.45
CA GLY A 113 24.47 -36.48 14.67
C GLY A 113 24.08 -37.46 13.56
N LYS A 114 25.06 -37.89 12.77
CA LYS A 114 24.84 -38.85 11.68
C LYS A 114 24.28 -40.19 12.16
N ARG A 115 24.78 -40.72 13.28
CA ARG A 115 24.28 -41.97 13.88
C ARG A 115 22.88 -41.83 14.47
N ALA A 116 22.54 -40.64 14.94
CA ALA A 116 21.26 -40.30 15.56
C ALA A 116 20.21 -39.76 14.56
N LEU A 117 20.52 -39.74 13.28
CA LEU A 117 19.73 -39.04 12.26
C LEU A 117 18.29 -39.52 12.25
N ASP A 118 18.08 -40.84 12.17
CA ASP A 118 16.76 -41.44 12.03
C ASP A 118 15.87 -41.11 13.25
N ASP A 119 16.41 -41.23 14.47
CA ASP A 119 15.68 -40.92 15.70
C ASP A 119 15.27 -39.44 15.78
N VAL A 120 16.15 -38.54 15.39
CA VAL A 120 15.88 -37.09 15.42
C VAL A 120 14.90 -36.69 14.32
N LEU A 121 15.03 -37.28 13.12
CA LEU A 121 14.09 -37.05 12.03
C LEU A 121 12.69 -37.58 12.36
N ASP A 122 12.57 -38.74 13.00
CA ASP A 122 11.27 -39.28 13.44
C ASP A 122 10.57 -38.34 14.44
N ILE A 123 11.33 -37.68 15.32
CA ILE A 123 10.80 -36.67 16.24
C ILE A 123 10.34 -35.43 15.47
N ILE A 124 11.16 -34.94 14.53
CA ILE A 124 10.84 -33.76 13.72
C ILE A 124 9.60 -34.04 12.87
N ASP A 125 9.56 -35.15 12.13
CA ASP A 125 8.48 -35.52 11.23
C ASP A 125 7.16 -35.68 11.97
N ARG A 126 7.18 -36.27 13.18
CA ARG A 126 5.99 -36.34 14.04
C ARG A 126 5.47 -34.96 14.44
N GLU A 127 6.36 -34.02 14.73
CA GLU A 127 5.96 -32.64 15.04
C GLU A 127 5.45 -31.91 13.79
N LEU A 128 6.04 -32.17 12.63
CA LEU A 128 5.61 -31.61 11.35
C LEU A 128 4.21 -32.12 10.95
N ASP A 129 3.91 -33.39 11.16
CA ASP A 129 2.58 -33.97 10.94
C ASP A 129 1.51 -33.34 11.85
N SER A 130 1.94 -32.78 12.99
CA SER A 130 1.06 -32.07 13.93
C SER A 130 0.83 -30.60 13.58
N CYS A 131 1.53 -30.09 12.57
CA CYS A 131 1.42 -28.72 12.07
C CYS A 131 0.46 -28.68 10.87
N ASP A 132 -0.49 -27.75 10.89
CA ASP A 132 -1.38 -27.49 9.76
C ASP A 132 -0.62 -26.76 8.64
N ASN A 133 0.29 -25.84 8.99
CA ASN A 133 1.04 -25.04 8.06
C ASN A 133 2.39 -24.58 8.65
N LEU A 134 3.43 -25.40 8.47
CA LEU A 134 4.80 -25.03 8.86
C LEU A 134 5.34 -23.87 8.01
N GLU A 135 5.79 -22.81 8.65
CA GLU A 135 6.45 -21.67 8.03
C GLU A 135 7.98 -21.86 7.95
N GLY A 136 8.60 -22.34 9.03
CA GLY A 136 10.05 -22.55 9.07
C GLY A 136 10.54 -23.19 10.37
N PHE A 137 11.85 -23.43 10.40
CA PHE A 137 12.60 -23.95 11.54
C PHE A 137 13.37 -22.82 12.23
N GLN A 138 13.37 -22.85 13.56
CA GLN A 138 14.17 -21.97 14.40
C GLN A 138 15.23 -22.78 15.15
N LEU A 139 16.50 -22.71 14.74
CA LEU A 139 17.60 -23.41 15.41
C LEU A 139 18.28 -22.53 16.47
N ILE A 140 18.32 -22.99 17.71
CA ILE A 140 19.04 -22.33 18.82
C ILE A 140 20.25 -23.18 19.17
N HIS A 141 21.44 -22.68 18.91
CA HIS A 141 22.67 -23.44 19.13
C HIS A 141 23.87 -22.53 19.44
N SER A 142 24.96 -23.15 19.91
CA SER A 142 26.24 -22.46 20.10
C SER A 142 27.22 -22.88 19.03
N VAL A 143 27.87 -21.90 18.43
CA VAL A 143 28.85 -22.06 17.34
C VAL A 143 30.20 -22.59 17.86
N SER A 144 30.47 -22.42 19.16
CA SER A 144 31.73 -22.79 19.81
C SER A 144 31.73 -24.14 20.53
N GLY A 145 30.54 -24.75 20.73
CA GLY A 145 30.39 -25.99 21.49
C GLY A 145 30.86 -27.23 20.73
N GLY A 146 30.78 -28.42 21.35
CA GLY A 146 30.91 -29.70 20.63
C GLY A 146 29.57 -30.10 20.01
N THR A 147 28.55 -30.29 20.85
CA THR A 147 27.21 -30.72 20.43
C THR A 147 26.52 -29.65 19.58
N GLY A 148 26.39 -28.41 20.08
CA GLY A 148 25.68 -27.35 19.35
C GLY A 148 26.33 -26.94 18.03
N ALA A 149 27.64 -27.13 17.90
CA ALA A 149 28.40 -26.83 16.70
C ALA A 149 28.34 -28.02 15.73
N GLY A 150 28.81 -29.20 16.15
CA GLY A 150 28.87 -30.41 15.32
C GLY A 150 27.51 -30.98 14.94
N PHE A 151 26.70 -31.30 15.94
CA PHE A 151 25.34 -31.81 15.72
C PHE A 151 24.47 -30.75 15.03
N GLY A 152 24.63 -29.48 15.42
CA GLY A 152 23.92 -28.36 14.80
C GLY A 152 24.24 -28.20 13.31
N SER A 153 25.52 -28.30 12.93
CA SER A 153 25.94 -28.26 11.51
C SER A 153 25.31 -29.39 10.70
N PHE A 154 25.33 -30.62 11.24
CA PHE A 154 24.71 -31.77 10.57
C PHE A 154 23.18 -31.61 10.40
N LEU A 155 22.52 -31.05 11.41
CA LEU A 155 21.10 -30.76 11.36
C LEU A 155 20.77 -29.69 10.32
N LEU A 156 21.61 -28.65 10.16
CA LEU A 156 21.44 -27.62 9.13
C LEU A 156 21.52 -28.21 7.71
N GLU A 157 22.53 -29.03 7.44
CA GLU A 157 22.66 -29.73 6.14
C GLU A 157 21.41 -30.58 5.84
N THR A 158 21.02 -31.41 6.81
CA THR A 158 19.88 -32.32 6.66
C THR A 158 18.55 -31.56 6.43
N LEU A 159 18.33 -30.49 7.18
CA LEU A 159 17.12 -29.68 7.05
C LEU A 159 17.08 -28.92 5.72
N SER A 160 18.22 -28.39 5.27
CA SER A 160 18.35 -27.69 4.00
C SER A 160 18.05 -28.62 2.82
N ASP A 161 18.62 -29.83 2.83
CA ASP A 161 18.42 -30.83 1.78
C ASP A 161 16.97 -31.36 1.75
N ARG A 162 16.42 -31.72 2.91
CA ARG A 162 15.09 -32.36 2.99
C ARG A 162 13.94 -31.35 2.91
N TYR A 163 14.12 -30.17 3.48
CA TYR A 163 13.08 -29.14 3.63
C TYR A 163 13.42 -27.83 2.92
N SER A 164 13.97 -27.89 1.70
CA SER A 164 14.44 -26.73 0.91
C SER A 164 13.42 -25.60 0.65
N LYS A 165 12.11 -25.86 0.86
CA LYS A 165 11.05 -24.84 0.71
C LYS A 165 10.74 -24.09 2.01
N LYS A 166 11.33 -24.49 3.13
CA LYS A 166 11.03 -23.97 4.47
C LYS A 166 12.19 -23.11 4.95
N LEU A 167 11.87 -21.99 5.58
CA LEU A 167 12.89 -21.07 6.06
C LEU A 167 13.63 -21.67 7.27
N ILE A 168 14.95 -21.55 7.27
CA ILE A 168 15.83 -21.96 8.38
C ILE A 168 16.42 -20.68 8.99
N GLN A 169 15.88 -20.29 10.14
CA GLN A 169 16.41 -19.18 10.93
C GLN A 169 17.25 -19.73 12.09
N THR A 170 18.49 -19.26 12.25
CA THR A 170 19.32 -19.62 13.38
C THR A 170 19.50 -18.47 14.37
N TYR A 171 19.56 -18.83 15.64
CA TYR A 171 20.03 -17.98 16.73
C TYR A 171 21.37 -18.54 17.19
N SER A 172 22.42 -17.93 16.67
CA SER A 172 23.80 -18.40 16.81
C SER A 172 24.51 -17.66 17.94
N ILE A 173 24.83 -18.38 19.03
CA ILE A 173 25.61 -17.83 20.14
C ILE A 173 27.11 -18.01 19.88
N PHE A 174 27.79 -16.90 19.66
CA PHE A 174 29.25 -16.79 19.58
C PHE A 174 29.83 -16.63 20.99
N GLY A 175 30.64 -17.61 21.38
CA GLY A 175 31.28 -17.63 22.69
C GLY A 175 32.64 -16.95 22.72
N ASN A 176 33.13 -16.70 23.93
CA ASN A 176 34.56 -16.69 24.23
C ASN A 176 34.72 -17.68 25.40
N SER A 177 34.80 -18.95 25.05
CA SER A 177 34.84 -20.04 26.02
C SER A 177 36.28 -20.26 26.52
N GLU A 178 36.43 -20.88 27.70
CA GLU A 178 37.74 -21.30 28.22
C GLU A 178 38.38 -22.42 27.37
N VAL A 179 37.69 -22.89 26.32
CA VAL A 179 38.10 -24.00 25.48
C VAL A 179 39.02 -23.53 24.35
N VAL A 180 40.25 -24.05 24.34
CA VAL A 180 41.29 -23.68 23.38
C VAL A 180 41.00 -24.06 21.92
N VAL A 181 40.14 -25.06 21.68
CA VAL A 181 39.79 -25.56 20.33
C VAL A 181 38.61 -24.82 19.69
N GLN A 182 38.03 -23.85 20.39
CA GLN A 182 36.84 -23.13 19.92
C GLN A 182 36.95 -22.58 18.49
N PRO A 183 38.04 -21.92 18.05
CA PRO A 183 38.11 -21.36 16.70
C PRO A 183 37.95 -22.40 15.59
N TYR A 184 38.38 -23.65 15.82
CA TYR A 184 38.17 -24.74 14.86
C TYR A 184 36.70 -25.13 14.74
N ASN A 185 36.01 -25.33 15.89
CA ASN A 185 34.58 -25.62 15.90
C ASN A 185 33.79 -24.49 15.23
N THR A 186 34.16 -23.25 15.53
CA THR A 186 33.50 -22.06 14.96
C THR A 186 33.67 -22.00 13.45
N MET A 187 34.87 -22.24 12.92
CA MET A 187 35.14 -22.18 11.48
C MET A 187 34.32 -23.23 10.71
N LEU A 188 34.29 -24.48 11.18
CA LEU A 188 33.51 -25.55 10.56
C LEU A 188 32.00 -25.26 10.59
N THR A 189 31.52 -24.71 11.70
CA THR A 189 30.11 -24.35 11.85
C THR A 189 29.73 -23.16 10.97
N LEU A 190 30.60 -22.17 10.83
CA LEU A 190 30.37 -21.00 9.97
C LEU A 190 30.15 -21.40 8.52
N LYS A 191 30.92 -22.36 7.97
CA LYS A 191 30.69 -22.87 6.60
C LYS A 191 29.24 -23.31 6.40
N ARG A 192 28.68 -24.06 7.35
CA ARG A 192 27.29 -24.57 7.25
C ARG A 192 26.23 -23.51 7.54
N LEU A 193 26.53 -22.57 8.42
CA LEU A 193 25.68 -21.40 8.61
C LEU A 193 25.58 -20.59 7.31
N ILE A 194 26.69 -20.42 6.58
CA ILE A 194 26.70 -19.65 5.33
C ILE A 194 25.93 -20.37 4.22
N GLN A 195 26.11 -21.69 4.08
CA GLN A 195 25.56 -22.44 2.94
C GLN A 195 24.13 -22.94 3.14
N ASN A 196 23.73 -23.24 4.39
CA ASN A 196 22.51 -24.01 4.67
C ASN A 196 21.47 -23.25 5.49
N SER A 197 21.67 -21.96 5.77
CA SER A 197 20.69 -21.17 6.52
C SER A 197 20.25 -19.91 5.76
N ASP A 198 18.98 -19.54 5.92
CA ASP A 198 18.43 -18.36 5.23
C ASP A 198 18.62 -17.08 6.04
N ALA A 199 18.68 -17.18 7.37
CA ALA A 199 18.80 -16.02 8.25
C ALA A 199 19.53 -16.36 9.56
N ASN A 200 20.61 -15.64 9.85
CA ASN A 200 21.44 -15.86 11.03
C ASN A 200 21.42 -14.68 11.98
N VAL A 201 20.73 -14.81 13.12
CA VAL A 201 20.76 -13.80 14.18
C VAL A 201 21.96 -14.04 15.09
N VAL A 202 22.90 -13.10 15.10
CA VAL A 202 24.19 -13.21 15.76
C VAL A 202 24.14 -12.68 17.19
N PHE A 203 24.57 -13.50 18.14
CA PHE A 203 24.78 -13.09 19.53
C PHE A 203 26.23 -13.27 19.95
N ASP A 204 26.95 -12.17 20.17
CA ASP A 204 28.30 -12.21 20.74
C ASP A 204 28.27 -12.07 22.26
N ASN A 205 28.74 -13.10 22.96
CA ASN A 205 28.80 -13.12 24.41
C ASN A 205 29.67 -12.00 24.98
N LYS A 206 30.70 -11.52 24.27
CA LYS A 206 31.56 -10.41 24.74
C LYS A 206 30.80 -9.08 24.76
N SER A 207 30.09 -8.75 23.67
CA SER A 207 29.23 -7.58 23.61
C SER A 207 28.07 -7.67 24.60
N ILE A 208 27.39 -8.82 24.71
CA ILE A 208 26.27 -8.99 25.64
C ILE A 208 26.73 -8.87 27.10
N THR A 209 27.91 -9.38 27.45
CA THR A 209 28.51 -9.21 28.78
C THR A 209 28.72 -7.73 29.11
N THR A 210 29.18 -6.94 28.14
CA THR A 210 29.40 -5.50 28.29
C THR A 210 28.07 -4.73 28.42
N ILE A 211 27.06 -5.11 27.64
CA ILE A 211 25.70 -4.57 27.73
C ILE A 211 25.11 -4.90 29.11
N ALA A 212 25.26 -6.14 29.56
CA ALA A 212 24.80 -6.61 30.86
C ALA A 212 25.49 -5.86 32.00
N SER A 213 26.81 -5.65 31.96
CA SER A 213 27.52 -4.92 33.01
C SER A 213 27.09 -3.45 33.09
N ASN A 214 26.94 -2.79 31.94
CA ASN A 214 26.60 -1.37 31.85
C ASN A 214 25.14 -1.09 32.24
N ASN A 215 24.21 -1.90 31.71
CA ASN A 215 22.78 -1.69 31.90
C ASN A 215 22.25 -2.33 33.20
N LEU A 216 22.75 -3.52 33.58
CA LEU A 216 22.32 -4.21 34.80
C LEU A 216 23.09 -3.77 36.06
N LYS A 217 24.18 -3.00 35.89
CA LYS A 217 25.10 -2.57 36.97
C LYS A 217 25.67 -3.75 37.78
N VAL A 218 25.85 -4.89 37.13
CA VAL A 218 26.47 -6.10 37.71
C VAL A 218 27.94 -6.15 37.28
N THR A 219 28.87 -6.31 38.22
CA THR A 219 30.32 -6.31 37.94
C THR A 219 30.81 -7.55 37.18
N SER A 220 30.10 -8.67 37.28
CA SER A 220 30.35 -9.89 36.50
C SER A 220 29.02 -10.63 36.23
N PRO A 221 28.43 -10.52 35.03
CA PRO A 221 27.16 -11.16 34.72
C PRO A 221 27.33 -12.69 34.58
N SER A 222 26.37 -13.44 35.12
CA SER A 222 26.35 -14.90 34.98
C SER A 222 25.77 -15.32 33.62
N TYR A 223 26.02 -16.57 33.18
CA TYR A 223 25.35 -17.11 31.98
C TYR A 223 23.82 -17.08 32.08
N SER A 224 23.26 -17.18 33.29
CA SER A 224 21.82 -17.03 33.52
C SER A 224 21.32 -15.63 33.19
N ASP A 225 22.14 -14.60 33.41
CA ASP A 225 21.78 -13.21 33.10
C ASP A 225 21.97 -12.89 31.61
N ILE A 226 23.03 -13.43 30.99
CA ILE A 226 23.24 -13.36 29.53
C ILE A 226 22.08 -14.04 28.80
N ASN A 227 21.69 -15.25 29.21
CA ASN A 227 20.60 -15.99 28.59
C ASN A 227 19.24 -15.27 28.73
N LYS A 228 19.02 -14.47 29.78
CA LYS A 228 17.83 -13.61 29.90
C LYS A 228 17.82 -12.48 28.87
N VAL A 229 18.99 -11.87 28.60
CA VAL A 229 19.11 -10.83 27.58
C VAL A 229 18.80 -11.43 26.20
N ILE A 230 19.41 -12.57 25.89
CA ILE A 230 19.18 -13.31 24.64
C ILE A 230 17.70 -13.68 24.50
N SER A 231 17.09 -14.29 25.52
CA SER A 231 15.67 -14.68 25.48
C SER A 231 14.73 -13.50 25.30
N THR A 232 15.09 -12.32 25.84
CA THR A 232 14.30 -11.09 25.66
C THR A 232 14.33 -10.61 24.21
N VAL A 233 15.51 -10.63 23.58
CA VAL A 233 15.66 -10.28 22.15
C VAL A 233 14.94 -11.27 21.25
N MET A 234 15.04 -12.57 21.54
CA MET A 234 14.31 -13.59 20.79
C MET A 234 12.80 -13.42 20.92
N SER A 235 12.30 -13.12 22.12
CA SER A 235 10.88 -12.81 22.33
C SER A 235 10.44 -11.56 21.57
N ALA A 236 11.28 -10.51 21.56
CA ALA A 236 11.01 -9.28 20.83
C ALA A 236 11.01 -9.48 19.31
N THR A 237 11.92 -10.30 18.77
CA THR A 237 12.02 -10.63 17.34
C THR A 237 10.75 -11.34 16.86
N THR A 238 10.23 -12.24 17.67
CA THR A 238 9.02 -13.04 17.37
C THR A 238 7.72 -12.35 17.79
N ASN A 239 7.77 -11.10 18.27
CA ASN A 239 6.60 -10.42 18.81
C ASN A 239 5.52 -10.18 17.75
N THR A 240 5.89 -9.73 16.55
CA THR A 240 4.94 -9.47 15.45
C THR A 240 4.27 -10.74 14.92
N LEU A 241 4.88 -11.91 15.13
CA LEU A 241 4.30 -13.21 14.76
C LEU A 241 3.23 -13.65 15.79
N ARG A 242 3.49 -13.39 17.07
CA ARG A 242 2.62 -13.80 18.20
C ARG A 242 1.47 -12.85 18.47
N PHE A 243 1.66 -11.56 18.18
CA PHE A 243 0.64 -10.54 18.29
C PHE A 243 0.33 -10.01 16.89
N PRO A 244 -0.88 -10.25 16.36
CA PRO A 244 -1.25 -9.83 15.03
C PRO A 244 -1.17 -8.30 14.91
N SER A 245 -0.22 -7.86 14.10
CA SER A 245 -0.07 -6.48 13.68
C SER A 245 -0.58 -6.33 12.25
N TYR A 246 -0.51 -5.14 11.65
CA TYR A 246 -0.84 -4.95 10.24
C TYR A 246 0.36 -5.19 9.30
N SER A 247 1.59 -5.27 9.84
CA SER A 247 2.84 -5.34 9.07
C SER A 247 3.79 -6.39 9.68
N TYR A 248 4.52 -7.12 8.83
CA TYR A 248 5.54 -8.12 9.21
C TYR A 248 5.04 -9.24 10.14
N ASN A 249 3.91 -9.86 9.77
CA ASN A 249 3.29 -10.95 10.52
C ASN A 249 3.76 -12.36 10.11
N SER A 250 4.70 -12.45 9.17
CA SER A 250 5.28 -13.71 8.71
C SER A 250 6.80 -13.62 8.85
N LEU A 251 7.43 -14.75 9.19
CA LEU A 251 8.87 -14.89 9.21
C LEU A 251 9.46 -14.63 7.83
N THR A 252 8.79 -15.08 6.76
CA THR A 252 9.21 -14.79 5.37
C THR A 252 9.28 -13.28 5.11
N SER A 253 8.28 -12.51 5.55
CA SER A 253 8.29 -11.05 5.39
C SER A 253 9.41 -10.38 6.19
N ILE A 254 9.78 -10.89 7.37
CA ILE A 254 10.87 -10.32 8.17
C ILE A 254 12.22 -10.61 7.48
N VAL A 255 12.42 -11.84 7.02
CA VAL A 255 13.65 -12.29 6.36
C VAL A 255 13.85 -11.56 5.03
N SER A 256 12.83 -11.50 4.16
CA SER A 256 12.92 -10.83 2.86
C SER A 256 13.25 -9.34 2.95
N THR A 257 12.86 -8.69 4.04
CA THR A 257 13.13 -7.27 4.26
C THR A 257 14.53 -7.00 4.81
N LEU A 258 15.15 -7.97 5.49
CA LEU A 258 16.46 -7.83 6.11
C LEU A 258 17.62 -8.33 5.25
N ILE A 259 17.33 -9.20 4.27
CA ILE A 259 18.33 -9.94 3.52
C ILE A 259 18.12 -9.65 2.03
N PRO A 260 18.88 -8.70 1.46
CA PRO A 260 18.76 -8.33 0.04
C PRO A 260 19.41 -9.34 -0.90
N THR A 261 20.54 -9.94 -0.47
CA THR A 261 21.25 -11.00 -1.18
C THR A 261 21.40 -12.20 -0.25
N PRO A 262 21.28 -13.44 -0.78
CA PRO A 262 21.24 -14.65 0.04
C PRO A 262 22.54 -14.88 0.81
N ASP A 263 23.69 -14.49 0.28
CA ASP A 263 24.98 -14.69 0.94
C ASP A 263 25.16 -13.75 2.17
N LEU A 264 24.54 -12.57 2.14
CA LEU A 264 24.63 -11.56 3.19
C LEU A 264 23.50 -11.69 4.23
N HIS A 265 23.38 -12.85 4.89
CA HIS A 265 22.25 -13.17 5.77
C HIS A 265 22.54 -13.07 7.29
N PHE A 266 23.63 -12.41 7.70
CA PHE A 266 23.95 -12.19 9.12
C PHE A 266 23.29 -10.91 9.68
N ILE A 267 22.41 -11.10 10.67
CA ILE A 267 21.61 -10.05 11.30
C ILE A 267 22.14 -9.76 12.69
N ILE A 268 22.39 -8.47 12.98
CA ILE A 268 22.85 -7.95 14.27
C ILE A 268 21.67 -7.30 15.00
N PRO A 269 21.28 -7.78 16.19
CA PRO A 269 20.22 -7.18 16.98
C PRO A 269 20.73 -6.09 17.94
N SER A 270 19.87 -5.12 18.23
CA SER A 270 20.02 -4.10 19.30
C SER A 270 18.71 -3.90 20.04
N TYR A 271 18.72 -3.73 21.36
CA TYR A 271 17.50 -3.65 22.15
C TYR A 271 17.53 -2.53 23.20
N THR A 272 16.42 -1.80 23.37
CA THR A 272 16.25 -0.77 24.41
C THR A 272 14.78 -0.60 24.84
N PRO A 273 14.48 -0.20 26.08
CA PRO A 273 15.32 -0.29 27.27
C PRO A 273 15.22 -1.68 27.88
N PHE A 274 16.29 -2.12 28.56
CA PHE A 274 16.24 -3.30 29.43
C PHE A 274 15.46 -2.95 30.71
N THR A 275 14.12 -3.07 30.68
CA THR A 275 13.24 -2.63 31.78
C THR A 275 13.32 -3.50 33.05
N SER A 276 12.87 -2.93 34.18
CA SER A 276 12.87 -3.53 35.53
C SER A 276 12.01 -4.80 35.68
N ASP A 277 11.12 -5.11 34.74
CA ASP A 277 10.38 -6.39 34.77
C ASP A 277 11.32 -7.61 34.64
N TYR A 278 12.53 -7.38 34.12
CA TYR A 278 13.54 -8.40 33.83
C TYR A 278 14.67 -8.44 34.87
N VAL A 279 14.76 -7.48 35.81
CA VAL A 279 15.88 -7.30 36.74
C VAL A 279 15.41 -6.73 38.08
N LYS A 280 15.56 -7.51 39.18
CA LYS A 280 14.96 -7.18 40.48
C LYS A 280 15.52 -5.92 41.19
N ASN A 281 16.70 -5.40 40.82
CA ASN A 281 17.44 -4.46 41.67
C ASN A 281 17.93 -3.14 41.03
N ALA A 282 17.71 -2.87 39.73
CA ALA A 282 18.29 -1.68 39.10
C ALA A 282 17.35 -0.98 38.12
N ALA A 283 16.52 -0.05 38.61
CA ALA A 283 16.09 1.14 37.85
C ALA A 283 15.23 2.06 38.75
N LYS A 284 15.84 2.70 39.75
CA LYS A 284 15.33 3.99 40.21
C LYS A 284 15.52 4.97 39.04
N GLU A 285 14.41 5.56 38.60
CA GLU A 285 14.27 6.57 37.53
C GLU A 285 14.25 6.06 36.07
N ILE A 286 13.13 5.42 35.69
CA ILE A 286 12.75 5.32 34.26
C ILE A 286 12.38 6.73 33.79
N ARG A 287 13.27 7.36 33.03
CA ARG A 287 12.97 8.55 32.23
C ARG A 287 11.85 8.17 31.26
N ARG A 288 10.75 8.94 31.21
CA ARG A 288 9.70 8.77 30.19
C ARG A 288 10.40 8.86 28.83
N SER A 289 10.61 7.71 28.20
CA SER A 289 11.24 7.65 26.88
C SER A 289 10.11 7.64 25.88
N THR A 290 10.06 8.68 25.06
CA THR A 290 9.10 8.73 23.96
C THR A 290 9.52 7.72 22.90
N THR A 291 8.61 7.32 22.01
CA THR A 291 8.95 6.44 20.89
C THR A 291 10.07 7.02 20.02
N TYR A 292 10.16 8.36 19.96
CA TYR A 292 11.25 9.07 19.30
C TYR A 292 12.61 8.82 19.94
N ASP A 293 12.68 8.79 21.27
CA ASP A 293 13.93 8.56 22.00
C ASP A 293 14.39 7.11 21.83
N VAL A 294 13.45 6.15 21.90
CA VAL A 294 13.73 4.71 21.74
C VAL A 294 14.37 4.42 20.37
N VAL A 295 13.77 4.90 19.27
CA VAL A 295 14.32 4.69 17.92
C VAL A 295 15.72 5.29 17.77
N LEU A 296 15.97 6.47 18.36
CA LEU A 296 17.30 7.08 18.28
C LEU A 296 18.34 6.40 19.19
N GLU A 297 17.90 5.80 20.29
CA GLU A 297 18.75 5.05 21.20
C GLU A 297 19.13 3.69 20.62
N LEU A 298 18.25 3.04 19.86
CA LEU A 298 18.56 1.80 19.13
C LEU A 298 19.75 1.94 18.17
N LEU A 299 19.97 3.13 17.63
CA LEU A 299 21.12 3.45 16.79
C LEU A 299 22.43 3.60 17.56
N ASP A 300 22.38 3.71 18.90
CA ASP A 300 23.61 3.78 19.69
C ASP A 300 24.34 2.46 19.58
N LYS A 301 25.57 2.55 19.07
CA LYS A 301 26.50 1.45 18.93
C LYS A 301 26.65 0.65 20.22
N LYS A 302 26.50 1.26 21.40
CA LYS A 302 26.61 0.55 22.69
C LYS A 302 25.58 -0.56 22.91
N LEU A 303 24.47 -0.54 22.18
CA LEU A 303 23.39 -1.51 22.33
C LEU A 303 23.44 -2.65 21.31
N ARG A 304 24.33 -2.58 20.31
CA ARG A 304 24.53 -3.67 19.33
C ARG A 304 25.13 -4.89 20.01
N MET A 305 24.57 -6.06 19.75
CA MET A 305 25.00 -7.32 20.36
C MET A 305 26.15 -8.04 19.64
N CYS A 306 26.91 -7.31 18.82
CA CYS A 306 28.09 -7.81 18.12
C CYS A 306 29.31 -6.91 18.41
N CYS A 307 30.53 -7.47 18.34
CA CYS A 307 31.77 -6.71 18.45
C CYS A 307 31.90 -5.66 17.33
N GLN A 308 32.56 -4.55 17.64
CA GLN A 308 32.72 -3.41 16.73
C GLN A 308 34.18 -3.11 16.44
N GLY A 309 34.44 -2.60 15.23
CA GLY A 309 35.70 -1.95 14.87
C GLY A 309 35.54 -0.44 14.72
N ASP A 310 36.69 0.25 14.57
CA ASP A 310 36.78 1.72 14.49
C ASP A 310 36.36 2.31 13.13
N LYS A 311 36.20 1.49 12.08
CA LYS A 311 35.84 1.97 10.73
C LYS A 311 34.36 2.39 10.66
N GLN A 312 34.05 3.27 9.71
CA GLN A 312 32.65 3.56 9.35
C GLN A 312 32.01 2.28 8.81
N GLU A 313 30.85 1.94 9.36
CA GLU A 313 30.07 0.76 9.00
C GLU A 313 28.98 1.16 8.00
N THR A 314 28.73 0.29 7.03
CA THR A 314 27.64 0.44 6.07
C THR A 314 26.51 -0.49 6.45
N VAL A 315 25.28 0.02 6.44
CA VAL A 315 24.07 -0.75 6.71
C VAL A 315 23.42 -1.11 5.38
N LEU A 316 23.15 -2.39 5.17
CA LEU A 316 22.47 -2.91 3.97
C LEU A 316 20.95 -2.81 4.15
N ALA A 317 20.44 -3.30 5.28
CA ALA A 317 19.02 -3.28 5.60
C ALA A 317 18.80 -3.09 7.11
N MET A 318 17.68 -2.46 7.46
CA MET A 318 17.31 -2.18 8.85
C MET A 318 15.80 -2.32 9.06
N MET A 319 15.44 -3.00 10.14
CA MET A 319 14.07 -3.13 10.62
C MET A 319 13.98 -2.85 12.13
N ASP A 320 13.11 -1.91 12.50
CA ASP A 320 12.82 -1.55 13.88
C ASP A 320 11.46 -2.13 14.31
N ILE A 321 11.43 -2.94 15.36
CA ILE A 321 10.22 -3.45 16.00
C ILE A 321 9.97 -2.68 17.29
N ILE A 322 8.93 -1.86 17.31
CA ILE A 322 8.55 -1.06 18.48
C ILE A 322 7.43 -1.76 19.25
N ILE A 323 7.70 -2.13 20.50
CA ILE A 323 6.80 -2.89 21.37
C ILE A 323 6.16 -1.95 22.39
N ARG A 324 4.82 -1.92 22.44
CA ARG A 324 4.04 -1.00 23.30
C ARG A 324 2.98 -1.71 24.12
N SER A 325 2.68 -1.18 25.30
CA SER A 325 1.62 -1.71 26.19
C SER A 325 0.20 -1.25 25.81
N ASN A 326 0.03 -0.15 25.07
CA ASN A 326 -1.27 0.39 24.68
C ASN A 326 -1.41 0.42 23.16
N THR A 327 -2.52 -0.12 22.66
CA THR A 327 -2.85 -0.29 21.24
C THR A 327 -3.48 0.94 20.61
N ALA A 328 -3.99 1.88 21.41
CA ALA A 328 -4.48 3.16 20.90
C ALA A 328 -3.27 4.03 20.50
N ILE A 329 -2.99 4.10 19.19
CA ILE A 329 -1.99 5.02 18.65
C ILE A 329 -2.53 6.43 18.79
N ASP A 330 -2.07 7.14 19.83
CA ASP A 330 -2.27 8.59 19.91
C ASP A 330 -1.68 9.22 18.63
N PRO A 331 -2.41 10.14 17.95
CA PRO A 331 -1.91 10.79 16.73
C PRO A 331 -0.54 11.48 16.90
N ARG A 332 -0.22 11.89 18.13
CA ARG A 332 1.07 12.50 18.51
C ARG A 332 2.23 11.51 18.40
N GLU A 333 2.00 10.25 18.75
CA GLU A 333 3.03 9.20 18.75
C GLU A 333 3.35 8.73 17.33
N SER A 334 2.35 8.61 16.45
CA SER A 334 2.56 8.35 15.02
C SER A 334 3.46 9.43 14.38
N THR A 335 3.22 10.70 14.74
CA THR A 335 4.08 11.81 14.30
C THR A 335 5.50 11.72 14.87
N ASN A 336 5.65 11.29 16.13
CA ASN A 336 6.96 11.11 16.78
C ASN A 336 7.78 10.00 16.12
N ILE A 337 7.15 8.88 15.77
CA ILE A 337 7.76 7.78 15.04
C ILE A 337 8.29 8.25 13.69
N GLN A 338 7.47 8.95 12.89
CA GLN A 338 7.89 9.47 11.58
C GLN A 338 9.08 10.42 11.69
N LYS A 339 9.06 11.33 12.69
CA LYS A 339 10.19 12.22 12.97
C LYS A 339 11.46 11.46 13.38
N ALA A 340 11.30 10.36 14.11
CA ALA A 340 12.41 9.54 14.57
C ALA A 340 13.07 8.83 13.39
N VAL A 341 12.27 8.21 12.52
CA VAL A 341 12.72 7.53 11.30
C VAL A 341 13.46 8.48 10.35
N ILE A 342 12.93 9.69 10.12
CA ILE A 342 13.61 10.69 9.28
C ILE A 342 14.98 11.06 9.86
N LYS A 343 15.07 11.23 11.18
CA LYS A 343 16.34 11.55 11.83
C LYS A 343 17.28 10.36 11.89
N ALA A 344 16.77 9.14 12.10
CA ALA A 344 17.53 7.90 12.04
C ALA A 344 18.18 7.73 10.66
N ARG A 345 17.40 7.92 9.59
CA ARG A 345 17.88 7.90 8.20
C ARG A 345 19.03 8.88 7.96
N SER A 346 19.00 10.06 8.57
CA SER A 346 20.09 11.05 8.44
C SER A 346 21.39 10.70 9.19
N ARG A 347 21.36 9.75 10.13
CA ARG A 347 22.52 9.36 10.97
C ARG A 347 23.24 8.11 10.48
N ILE A 348 22.55 7.27 9.70
CA ILE A 348 23.05 5.98 9.22
C ILE A 348 23.64 6.16 7.82
N ASN A 349 24.75 5.47 7.57
CA ASN A 349 25.29 5.32 6.22
C ASN A 349 24.72 4.02 5.61
N PHE A 350 23.82 4.16 4.64
CA PHE A 350 23.28 3.02 3.90
C PHE A 350 24.19 2.69 2.71
N ALA A 351 24.20 1.42 2.29
CA ALA A 351 24.85 1.05 1.04
C ALA A 351 24.20 1.78 -0.14
N PRO A 352 24.98 2.26 -1.11
CA PRO A 352 24.48 3.17 -2.13
C PRO A 352 23.57 2.48 -3.16
N TRP A 353 23.62 1.14 -3.25
CA TRP A 353 22.75 0.31 -4.08
C TRP A 353 21.45 -0.14 -3.37
N THR A 354 21.41 -0.07 -2.03
CA THR A 354 20.19 -0.37 -1.24
C THR A 354 19.33 0.87 -0.99
N PRO A 355 17.99 0.76 -0.94
CA PRO A 355 17.13 1.86 -0.56
C PRO A 355 17.39 2.25 0.91
N SER A 356 17.49 3.56 1.18
CA SER A 356 17.69 4.06 2.55
C SER A 356 16.40 4.08 3.39
N SER A 357 15.56 3.06 3.30
CA SER A 357 14.33 2.90 4.08
C SER A 357 14.62 2.16 5.39
N ILE A 358 13.95 2.59 6.47
CA ILE A 358 13.95 1.88 7.75
C ILE A 358 12.57 1.28 7.90
N HIS A 359 12.49 -0.04 7.91
CA HIS A 359 11.24 -0.77 8.03
C HIS A 359 10.77 -0.76 9.49
N LEU A 360 9.47 -0.56 9.72
CA LEU A 360 8.92 -0.44 11.06
C LEU A 360 7.85 -1.51 11.33
N GLY A 361 8.13 -2.40 12.28
CA GLY A 361 7.17 -3.32 12.88
C GLY A 361 6.56 -2.76 14.16
N MET A 362 5.25 -2.86 14.32
CA MET A 362 4.57 -2.47 15.56
C MET A 362 4.19 -3.74 16.33
N GLY A 363 4.77 -3.90 17.52
CA GLY A 363 4.55 -5.01 18.44
C GLY A 363 3.72 -4.61 19.66
N GLN A 364 3.10 -5.60 20.30
CA GLN A 364 2.29 -5.42 21.50
C GLN A 364 2.94 -6.10 22.70
N ARG A 365 2.85 -5.48 23.87
CA ARG A 365 3.27 -6.05 25.14
C ARG A 365 2.06 -6.62 25.87
N SER A 366 2.14 -7.86 26.31
CA SER A 366 1.04 -8.49 27.03
C SER A 366 0.82 -7.91 28.43
N TRP A 367 -0.47 -7.82 28.80
CA TRP A 367 -1.01 -7.28 30.06
C TRP A 367 -0.74 -8.15 31.32
N THR A 368 -0.20 -9.37 31.17
CA THR A 368 -0.12 -10.37 32.26
C THR A 368 1.01 -10.21 33.26
N SER A 369 1.93 -9.25 33.10
CA SER A 369 2.86 -8.95 34.19
C SER A 369 2.03 -8.55 35.41
N LYS A 370 2.09 -9.35 36.48
CA LYS A 370 1.20 -9.35 37.68
C LYS A 370 1.12 -8.03 38.48
N LYS A 371 1.61 -6.92 37.92
CA LYS A 371 1.39 -5.57 38.41
C LYS A 371 0.84 -4.73 37.25
N PRO A 372 -0.33 -4.08 37.41
CA PRO A 372 -0.73 -3.03 36.50
C PRO A 372 0.32 -1.92 36.62
N CYS A 373 1.31 -1.91 35.72
CA CYS A 373 2.18 -0.77 35.61
C CYS A 373 1.31 0.34 35.05
N GLU A 374 0.94 1.31 35.89
CA GLU A 374 0.18 2.53 35.53
C GLU A 374 0.85 3.40 34.44
N LYS A 375 1.92 2.92 33.79
CA LYS A 375 2.81 3.70 32.92
C LYS A 375 3.02 2.99 31.58
N ASP A 376 2.76 3.71 30.49
CA ASP A 376 3.12 3.30 29.13
C ASP A 376 4.65 3.13 29.01
N ILE A 377 5.09 1.88 29.03
CA ILE A 377 6.48 1.51 28.74
C ILE A 377 6.58 1.22 27.25
N VAL A 378 7.51 1.88 26.58
CA VAL A 378 7.88 1.63 25.18
C VAL A 378 9.23 0.92 25.18
N SER A 379 9.30 -0.21 24.47
CA SER A 379 10.55 -0.87 24.14
C SER A 379 10.69 -1.00 22.63
N GLY A 380 11.91 -1.22 22.17
CA GLY A 380 12.25 -1.35 20.77
C GLY A 380 13.35 -2.38 20.58
N LEU A 381 13.28 -3.07 19.46
CA LEU A 381 14.30 -3.96 18.93
C LEU A 381 14.67 -3.45 17.54
N MET A 382 15.95 -3.34 17.23
CA MET A 382 16.45 -3.10 15.89
C MET A 382 17.13 -4.37 15.39
N LEU A 383 16.79 -4.78 14.19
CA LEU A 383 17.47 -5.81 13.42
C LEU A 383 18.19 -5.14 12.27
N THR A 384 19.50 -5.36 12.18
CA THR A 384 20.35 -4.68 11.20
C THR A 384 21.23 -5.68 10.48
N ASN A 385 21.20 -5.60 9.15
CA ASN A 385 22.19 -6.24 8.30
C ASN A 385 23.27 -5.20 7.95
N SER A 386 24.50 -5.41 8.43
CA SER A 386 25.56 -4.41 8.36
C SER A 386 26.93 -5.06 8.25
N SER A 387 27.84 -4.41 7.53
CA SER A 387 29.23 -4.87 7.35
C SER A 387 30.04 -4.97 8.65
N SER A 388 29.52 -4.47 9.78
CA SER A 388 30.15 -4.60 11.11
C SER A 388 30.44 -6.05 11.51
N ILE A 389 29.69 -7.03 10.97
CA ILE A 389 29.91 -8.47 11.24
C ILE A 389 31.30 -8.94 10.79
N VAL A 390 31.89 -8.31 9.76
CA VAL A 390 33.23 -8.64 9.24
C VAL A 390 34.28 -8.57 10.34
N HIS A 391 34.14 -7.69 11.33
CA HIS A 391 35.08 -7.61 12.45
C HIS A 391 35.08 -8.87 13.32
N LEU A 392 33.89 -9.44 13.59
CA LEU A 392 33.78 -10.69 14.34
C LEU A 392 34.40 -11.86 13.56
N LEU A 393 34.07 -11.96 12.27
CA LEU A 393 34.61 -13.00 11.37
C LEU A 393 36.13 -12.90 11.22
N GLN A 394 36.66 -11.67 11.13
CA GLN A 394 38.09 -11.42 11.04
C GLN A 394 38.82 -11.83 12.33
N ASP A 395 38.24 -11.56 13.50
CA ASP A 395 38.84 -11.96 14.78
C ASP A 395 38.84 -13.49 14.96
N ILE A 396 37.77 -14.17 14.55
CA ILE A 396 37.70 -15.65 14.52
C ILE A 396 38.75 -16.21 13.57
N SER A 397 38.86 -15.65 12.36
CA SER A 397 39.84 -16.07 11.35
C SER A 397 41.29 -15.91 11.84
N ARG A 398 41.63 -14.77 12.47
CA ARG A 398 42.97 -14.57 13.07
C ARG A 398 43.28 -15.58 14.17
N GLN A 399 42.29 -15.92 15.01
CA GLN A 399 42.47 -16.91 16.07
C GLN A 399 42.68 -18.32 15.48
N TYR A 400 41.92 -18.66 14.45
CA TYR A 400 42.05 -19.89 13.70
C TYR A 400 43.44 -20.01 13.04
N ASP A 401 43.87 -19.00 12.27
CA ASP A 401 45.17 -18.99 11.57
C ASP A 401 46.35 -19.13 12.55
N LYS A 402 46.23 -18.53 13.74
CA LYS A 402 47.24 -18.63 14.81
C LYS A 402 47.35 -20.04 15.40
N LEU A 403 46.25 -20.80 15.45
CA LEU A 403 46.26 -22.19 15.90
C LEU A 403 46.75 -23.13 14.78
N MET A 404 46.28 -22.89 13.55
CA MET A 404 46.59 -23.70 12.38
C MET A 404 48.07 -23.59 11.98
N SER A 405 48.66 -22.39 12.02
CA SER A 405 50.11 -22.19 11.77
C SER A 405 51.01 -22.95 12.75
N LYS A 406 50.49 -23.34 13.92
CA LYS A 406 51.21 -24.13 14.93
C LYS A 406 50.83 -25.60 14.93
N ASN A 407 49.92 -26.03 14.06
CA ASN A 407 49.30 -27.35 14.07
C ASN A 407 48.81 -27.77 15.47
N ALA A 408 48.33 -26.81 16.25
CA ALA A 408 47.96 -27.04 17.64
C ALA A 408 46.60 -27.72 17.74
N PHE A 409 46.49 -28.74 18.60
CA PHE A 409 45.25 -29.46 18.94
C PHE A 409 44.55 -30.24 17.79
N LEU A 410 45.18 -30.37 16.62
CA LEU A 410 44.62 -31.09 15.47
C LEU A 410 44.54 -32.61 15.68
N ASN A 411 45.42 -33.18 16.51
CA ASN A 411 45.43 -34.63 16.78
C ASN A 411 44.10 -35.18 17.29
N ASN A 412 43.27 -34.34 17.93
CA ASN A 412 41.97 -34.73 18.42
C ASN A 412 40.93 -34.86 17.30
N TYR A 413 41.11 -34.11 16.21
CA TYR A 413 40.24 -34.16 15.04
C TYR A 413 40.62 -35.35 14.14
N PHE A 414 41.93 -35.60 13.94
CA PHE A 414 42.43 -36.72 13.12
C PHE A 414 42.21 -38.12 13.73
N LYS A 415 42.11 -38.22 15.05
CA LYS A 415 41.93 -39.52 15.73
C LYS A 415 40.50 -40.04 15.71
N SER A 416 39.55 -39.23 15.26
CA SER A 416 38.13 -39.58 15.22
C SER A 416 37.78 -40.32 13.92
N ASP A 417 36.69 -41.10 13.93
CA ASP A 417 36.26 -41.94 12.79
C ASP A 417 35.81 -41.13 11.54
N TYR A 418 35.90 -39.80 11.59
CA TYR A 418 35.43 -38.90 10.54
C TYR A 418 36.15 -39.06 9.20
N GLU A 419 37.46 -39.32 9.25
CA GLU A 419 38.26 -39.53 8.04
C GLU A 419 37.81 -40.77 7.27
N GLN A 420 37.20 -41.75 7.95
CA GLN A 420 36.67 -42.97 7.35
C GLN A 420 35.23 -42.81 6.86
N GLU A 421 34.41 -42.01 7.53
CA GLU A 421 32.96 -41.92 7.28
C GLU A 421 32.51 -40.73 6.41
N CYS A 422 33.30 -39.64 6.33
CA CYS A 422 32.87 -38.38 5.69
C CYS A 422 33.89 -37.77 4.71
N GLY A 423 35.21 -37.92 4.94
CA GLY A 423 36.25 -37.40 4.03
C GLY A 423 37.46 -36.79 4.74
N ASP A 424 38.33 -36.11 3.99
CA ASP A 424 39.53 -35.45 4.54
C ASP A 424 39.17 -34.20 5.35
N ILE A 425 39.41 -34.25 6.66
CA ILE A 425 39.16 -33.13 7.58
C ILE A 425 40.06 -31.92 7.29
N VAL A 426 41.26 -32.10 6.72
CA VAL A 426 42.15 -30.99 6.36
C VAL A 426 41.55 -30.18 5.23
N GLN A 427 40.97 -30.86 4.24
CA GLN A 427 40.28 -30.20 3.14
C GLN A 427 39.05 -29.44 3.65
N GLU A 428 38.24 -30.04 4.52
CA GLU A 428 37.09 -29.33 5.13
C GLU A 428 37.51 -28.05 5.88
N PHE A 429 38.65 -28.08 6.58
CA PHE A 429 39.20 -26.89 7.24
C PHE A 429 39.64 -25.80 6.26
N GLN A 430 40.19 -26.19 5.10
CA GLN A 430 40.57 -25.26 4.04
C GLN A 430 39.32 -24.66 3.39
N ASP A 431 38.37 -25.49 2.97
CA ASP A 431 37.10 -25.08 2.38
C ASP A 431 36.33 -24.12 3.31
N SER A 432 36.24 -24.45 4.61
CA SER A 432 35.60 -23.58 5.58
C SER A 432 36.28 -22.22 5.69
N ARG A 433 37.61 -22.18 5.61
CA ARG A 433 38.37 -20.93 5.68
C ARG A 433 38.16 -20.08 4.44
N GLU A 434 38.16 -20.71 3.26
CA GLU A 434 37.94 -20.05 1.97
C GLU A 434 36.54 -19.46 1.88
N ILE A 435 35.50 -20.20 2.27
CA ILE A 435 34.11 -19.70 2.27
C ILE A 435 33.93 -18.51 3.22
N VAL A 436 34.51 -18.58 4.42
CA VAL A 436 34.45 -17.45 5.37
C VAL A 436 35.23 -16.23 4.85
N GLU A 437 36.32 -16.45 4.10
CA GLU A 437 37.07 -15.37 3.47
C GLU A 437 36.33 -14.72 2.30
N ALA A 438 35.70 -15.54 1.45
CA ALA A 438 34.83 -15.09 0.37
C ALA A 438 33.69 -14.22 0.91
N LEU A 439 33.00 -14.68 1.96
CA LEU A 439 31.96 -13.89 2.62
C LEU A 439 32.48 -12.55 3.16
N MET A 440 33.66 -12.55 3.79
CA MET A 440 34.25 -11.30 4.29
C MET A 440 34.57 -10.31 3.17
N GLU A 441 34.99 -10.81 2.00
CA GLU A 441 35.27 -9.97 0.85
C GLU A 441 33.99 -9.48 0.20
N GLU A 442 32.97 -10.32 0.09
CA GLU A 442 31.65 -9.93 -0.42
C GLU A 442 31.02 -8.81 0.42
N TYR A 443 31.08 -8.92 1.76
CA TYR A 443 30.66 -7.83 2.64
C TYR A 443 31.46 -6.53 2.42
N ARG A 444 32.73 -6.59 2.00
CA ARG A 444 33.52 -5.39 1.67
C ARG A 444 33.15 -4.81 0.31
N LEU A 445 32.94 -5.67 -0.69
CA LEU A 445 32.50 -5.25 -2.03
C LEU A 445 31.14 -4.53 -1.95
N SER A 446 30.24 -5.06 -1.12
CA SER A 446 28.91 -4.49 -0.86
C SER A 446 28.93 -3.06 -0.31
N GLU A 447 30.06 -2.56 0.20
CA GLU A 447 30.20 -1.16 0.66
C GLU A 447 30.27 -0.16 -0.50
N SER A 448 30.59 -0.63 -1.71
CA SER A 448 30.83 0.20 -2.91
C SER A 448 29.67 0.12 -3.91
N LEU A 449 29.61 1.06 -4.85
CA LEU A 449 28.63 1.04 -5.95
C LEU A 449 28.96 -0.03 -7.01
N ALA A 450 30.22 -0.47 -7.07
CA ALA A 450 30.73 -1.41 -8.07
C ALA A 450 30.18 -2.84 -7.89
N TYR A 451 29.66 -3.16 -6.70
CA TYR A 451 29.04 -4.45 -6.38
C TYR A 451 27.93 -4.85 -7.39
N MET A 452 27.10 -3.89 -7.82
CA MET A 452 26.07 -4.16 -8.82
C MET A 452 26.62 -4.30 -10.24
N GLU A 453 27.70 -3.58 -10.58
CA GLU A 453 28.27 -3.60 -11.94
C GLU A 453 28.91 -4.95 -12.27
N GLU A 454 29.54 -5.59 -11.28
CA GLU A 454 30.11 -6.94 -11.40
C GLU A 454 29.01 -8.01 -11.60
N ASP A 455 27.91 -7.94 -10.84
CA ASP A 455 26.76 -8.87 -10.99
C ASP A 455 26.11 -8.79 -12.39
N TYR A 456 26.08 -7.61 -13.03
CA TYR A 456 25.53 -7.44 -14.38
C TYR A 456 26.44 -8.02 -15.48
N GLU A 457 27.76 -8.01 -15.28
CA GLU A 457 28.73 -8.57 -16.24
C GLU A 457 28.74 -10.11 -16.17
N ASP A 458 28.71 -10.69 -14.96
CA ASP A 458 28.65 -12.13 -14.75
C ASP A 458 27.34 -12.75 -15.30
N ALA A 459 26.20 -12.06 -15.14
CA ALA A 459 24.92 -12.48 -15.71
C ALA A 459 24.87 -12.48 -17.25
N GLN A 460 25.74 -11.71 -17.93
CA GLN A 460 25.86 -11.71 -19.39
C GLN A 460 26.76 -12.84 -19.90
N GLU A 461 27.81 -13.22 -19.15
CA GLU A 461 28.70 -14.31 -19.53
C GLU A 461 28.03 -15.70 -19.42
N ASP A 462 27.18 -15.92 -18.41
CA ASP A 462 26.47 -17.18 -18.23
C ASP A 462 25.40 -17.42 -19.33
N ASN A 463 24.75 -16.36 -19.81
CA ASN A 463 23.80 -16.44 -20.92
C ASN A 463 24.48 -16.77 -22.26
N HIS A 464 25.76 -16.43 -22.43
CA HIS A 464 26.50 -16.72 -23.66
C HIS A 464 26.95 -18.18 -23.78
N ASN A 465 27.09 -18.91 -22.67
CA ASN A 465 27.59 -20.29 -22.68
C ASN A 465 26.50 -21.38 -22.87
N HIS A 466 25.22 -21.03 -22.79
CA HIS A 466 24.11 -22.00 -22.94
C HIS A 466 23.51 -22.12 -24.36
N ASN A 467 23.95 -21.29 -25.33
CA ASN A 467 23.29 -21.17 -26.64
C ASN A 467 24.02 -21.84 -27.83
N HIS A 468 24.72 -22.96 -27.61
CA HIS A 468 25.25 -23.77 -28.71
C HIS A 468 24.58 -25.15 -28.81
N GLY A 469 23.40 -25.18 -29.47
CA GLY A 469 22.99 -26.33 -30.28
C GLY A 469 21.50 -26.64 -30.37
N HIS A 470 20.72 -25.90 -31.16
CA HIS A 470 19.78 -26.47 -32.14
C HIS A 470 19.14 -25.41 -33.04
N ASP A 471 18.81 -25.86 -34.25
CA ASP A 471 18.46 -25.10 -35.45
C ASP A 471 17.19 -24.22 -35.36
N ASP A 472 17.24 -23.12 -36.13
CA ASP A 472 16.18 -22.17 -36.41
C ASP A 472 14.89 -22.81 -36.97
N GLN A 473 13.76 -22.48 -36.35
CA GLN A 473 12.45 -22.10 -36.94
C GLN A 473 11.33 -22.45 -35.95
N ASP A 474 11.07 -21.53 -35.02
CA ASP A 474 9.81 -21.31 -34.29
C ASP A 474 10.11 -20.65 -32.93
N ILE A 475 10.55 -19.39 -32.89
CA ILE A 475 10.42 -18.45 -31.75
C ILE A 475 10.77 -17.06 -32.29
N GLU A 476 9.76 -16.22 -32.48
CA GLU A 476 9.92 -14.76 -32.67
C GLU A 476 8.85 -14.04 -31.82
N MET A 477 8.61 -14.57 -30.61
CA MET A 477 7.53 -14.16 -29.68
C MET A 477 7.92 -14.29 -28.19
N LEU A 478 9.21 -14.41 -27.83
CA LEU A 478 9.65 -14.63 -26.44
C LEU A 478 10.97 -13.94 -26.05
N ASP A 479 11.29 -12.76 -26.61
CA ASP A 479 12.53 -12.01 -26.27
C ASP A 479 12.32 -10.73 -25.44
N ASP A 480 11.13 -10.51 -24.85
CA ASP A 480 10.86 -9.33 -24.01
C ASP A 480 10.41 -9.68 -22.57
N VAL A 481 10.65 -10.91 -22.10
CA VAL A 481 10.19 -11.36 -20.77
C VAL A 481 11.31 -12.08 -20.03
N GLU A 482 12.25 -11.35 -19.44
CA GLU A 482 13.05 -11.90 -18.32
C GLU A 482 13.78 -10.87 -17.45
N ASN A 483 13.39 -9.59 -17.49
CA ASN A 483 13.79 -8.62 -16.48
C ASN A 483 12.54 -7.94 -15.92
N GLU A 484 12.03 -8.45 -14.79
CA GLU A 484 11.40 -7.71 -13.70
C GLU A 484 10.55 -8.64 -12.81
N GLU A 485 11.07 -9.02 -11.64
CA GLU A 485 10.32 -9.40 -10.43
C GLU A 485 11.37 -9.55 -9.30
N LYS A 486 11.41 -8.84 -8.17
CA LYS A 486 10.37 -8.22 -7.33
C LYS A 486 10.95 -7.07 -6.48
N MET A 487 10.47 -5.85 -6.74
CA MET A 487 10.55 -4.68 -5.85
C MET A 487 9.36 -4.66 -4.88
N ASP A 488 9.51 -3.96 -3.75
CA ASP A 488 8.48 -3.79 -2.73
C ASP A 488 7.19 -3.11 -3.24
N VAL A 489 6.05 -3.62 -2.79
CA VAL A 489 4.69 -3.35 -3.30
C VAL A 489 4.22 -1.89 -3.17
N GLU A 490 4.75 -1.11 -2.23
CA GLU A 490 4.48 0.35 -2.15
C GLU A 490 5.37 1.14 -3.13
N THR A 491 6.59 0.67 -3.39
CA THR A 491 7.50 1.26 -4.38
C THR A 491 7.05 0.93 -5.80
N ILE A 492 6.41 -0.23 -6.03
CA ILE A 492 5.71 -0.57 -7.27
C ILE A 492 4.51 0.35 -7.52
N GLU A 493 3.72 0.72 -6.50
CA GLU A 493 2.64 1.71 -6.68
C GLU A 493 3.22 3.09 -7.06
N GLU A 494 4.36 3.53 -6.52
CA GLU A 494 4.99 4.80 -6.92
C GLU A 494 5.77 4.75 -8.24
N ILE A 495 6.38 3.62 -8.60
CA ILE A 495 7.19 3.46 -9.82
C ILE A 495 6.32 3.11 -11.04
N ILE A 496 5.25 2.32 -10.90
CA ILE A 496 4.36 1.97 -12.04
C ILE A 496 3.27 3.05 -12.30
N LEU A 497 3.03 3.94 -11.34
CA LEU A 497 2.26 5.19 -11.54
C LEU A 497 3.11 6.32 -12.11
N ASP A 498 4.28 6.05 -12.72
CA ASP A 498 4.90 7.08 -13.55
C ASP A 498 3.98 7.29 -14.77
N TYR A 499 3.28 8.42 -14.75
CA TYR A 499 2.39 8.79 -15.84
C TYR A 499 3.28 9.02 -17.07
N PRO A 500 2.96 8.45 -18.24
CA PRO A 500 3.81 8.59 -19.42
C PRO A 500 3.97 10.05 -19.88
N GLU A 501 3.17 10.98 -19.33
CA GLU A 501 3.25 12.44 -19.54
C GLU A 501 3.38 12.81 -21.03
N GLY A 502 2.70 12.06 -21.90
CA GLY A 502 2.82 12.19 -23.35
C GLY A 502 2.66 10.87 -24.10
N GLY A 503 3.10 10.86 -25.37
CA GLY A 503 3.02 9.70 -26.27
C GLY A 503 1.88 9.79 -27.29
N ARG A 504 2.05 9.12 -28.43
CA ARG A 504 1.05 9.14 -29.54
C ARG A 504 -0.32 8.67 -29.08
N VAL A 505 -0.37 7.62 -28.28
CA VAL A 505 -1.61 7.07 -27.70
C VAL A 505 -2.30 8.09 -26.81
N ALA A 506 -1.57 8.74 -25.90
CA ALA A 506 -2.14 9.75 -25.00
C ALA A 506 -2.77 10.92 -25.79
N TYR A 507 -2.08 11.43 -26.83
CA TYR A 507 -2.62 12.51 -27.66
C TYR A 507 -3.82 12.07 -28.53
N PHE A 508 -3.83 10.85 -29.06
CA PHE A 508 -5.00 10.30 -29.75
C PHE A 508 -6.20 10.14 -28.81
N THR A 509 -5.98 9.70 -27.56
CA THR A 509 -7.01 9.65 -26.53
C THR A 509 -7.56 11.05 -26.22
N LEU A 510 -6.71 12.08 -26.09
CA LEU A 510 -7.19 13.47 -25.88
C LEU A 510 -8.06 13.95 -27.04
N LEU A 511 -7.66 13.67 -28.29
CA LEU A 511 -8.45 13.99 -29.48
C LEU A 511 -9.79 13.23 -29.48
N GLY A 512 -9.76 11.94 -29.14
CA GLY A 512 -10.95 11.11 -29.00
C GLY A 512 -11.92 11.67 -27.95
N CYS A 513 -11.42 12.01 -26.77
CA CYS A 513 -12.22 12.63 -25.71
C CYS A 513 -12.82 13.97 -26.14
N PHE A 514 -12.03 14.82 -26.81
CA PHE A 514 -12.50 16.10 -27.35
C PHE A 514 -13.67 15.92 -28.34
N LEU A 515 -13.52 15.02 -29.32
CA LEU A 515 -14.57 14.74 -30.32
C LEU A 515 -15.84 14.15 -29.69
N GLY A 516 -15.69 13.26 -28.70
CA GLY A 516 -16.82 12.67 -27.98
C GLY A 516 -17.62 13.70 -27.19
N LEU A 517 -16.93 14.64 -26.53
CA LEU A 517 -17.58 15.71 -25.77
C LEU A 517 -18.30 16.74 -26.64
N ILE A 518 -17.85 16.96 -27.88
CA ILE A 518 -18.62 17.76 -28.87
C ILE A 518 -20.00 17.14 -29.07
N GLY A 519 -20.09 15.82 -29.22
CA GLY A 519 -21.36 15.12 -29.38
C GLY A 519 -22.21 15.17 -28.12
N VAL A 520 -21.71 14.58 -27.04
CA VAL A 520 -22.51 14.23 -25.85
C VAL A 520 -22.81 15.43 -24.96
N PHE A 521 -21.77 16.09 -24.47
CA PHE A 521 -21.90 17.26 -23.61
C PHE A 521 -22.39 18.48 -24.40
N GLY A 522 -22.03 18.54 -25.69
CA GLY A 522 -22.59 19.52 -26.61
C GLY A 522 -24.10 19.38 -26.77
N LEU A 523 -24.62 18.17 -26.92
CA LEU A 523 -26.07 17.92 -26.95
C LEU A 523 -26.73 18.41 -25.65
N TRP A 524 -26.10 18.16 -24.51
CA TRP A 524 -26.61 18.64 -23.22
C TRP A 524 -26.66 20.17 -23.12
N ASN A 525 -25.62 20.87 -23.58
CA ASN A 525 -25.60 22.34 -23.64
C ASN A 525 -26.55 22.93 -24.71
N SER A 526 -27.20 22.07 -25.51
CA SER A 526 -28.07 22.44 -26.63
C SER A 526 -29.54 22.08 -26.40
N THR A 527 -29.87 21.51 -25.24
CA THR A 527 -31.23 21.07 -24.90
C THR A 527 -32.26 22.19 -25.04
N GLY A 528 -31.93 23.41 -24.62
CA GLY A 528 -32.85 24.55 -24.71
C GLY A 528 -33.32 24.88 -26.14
N ALA A 529 -32.49 24.64 -27.16
CA ALA A 529 -32.89 24.85 -28.55
C ALA A 529 -33.89 23.79 -29.04
N ILE A 530 -33.77 22.56 -28.53
CA ILE A 530 -34.69 21.46 -28.83
C ILE A 530 -35.99 21.64 -28.05
N GLU A 531 -35.89 22.01 -26.77
CA GLU A 531 -37.01 22.30 -25.87
C GLU A 531 -37.93 23.37 -26.45
N SER A 532 -37.36 24.51 -26.87
CA SER A 532 -38.14 25.62 -27.45
C SER A 532 -38.94 25.20 -28.67
N TYR A 533 -38.40 24.31 -29.52
CA TYR A 533 -39.14 23.82 -30.68
C TYR A 533 -40.24 22.84 -30.27
N ILE A 534 -39.97 21.94 -29.33
CA ILE A 534 -40.94 20.95 -28.84
C ILE A 534 -42.11 21.65 -28.15
N SER A 535 -41.85 22.66 -27.31
CA SER A 535 -42.90 23.40 -26.60
C SER A 535 -43.79 24.22 -27.53
N THR A 536 -43.22 24.81 -28.58
CA THR A 536 -43.98 25.69 -29.49
C THR A 536 -44.73 24.95 -30.59
N HIS A 537 -44.23 23.81 -31.07
CA HIS A 537 -44.77 23.15 -32.27
C HIS A 537 -45.40 21.77 -32.05
N ILE A 538 -44.91 20.97 -31.08
CA ILE A 538 -45.35 19.57 -30.92
C ILE A 538 -46.25 19.42 -29.69
N LEU A 539 -45.79 19.91 -28.54
CA LEU A 539 -46.46 19.78 -27.23
C LEU A 539 -47.13 21.09 -26.78
N ALA A 540 -47.57 21.94 -27.72
CA ALA A 540 -48.13 23.26 -27.41
C ALA A 540 -49.40 23.25 -26.52
N GLY A 541 -50.03 22.08 -26.33
CA GLY A 541 -51.19 21.90 -25.44
C GLY A 541 -50.88 21.33 -24.06
N GLU A 542 -49.64 20.94 -23.78
CA GLU A 542 -49.20 20.39 -22.49
C GLU A 542 -48.69 21.49 -21.56
N SER A 543 -48.64 21.22 -20.25
CA SER A 543 -48.10 22.20 -19.29
C SER A 543 -46.60 22.42 -19.49
N ASP A 544 -46.14 23.68 -19.44
CA ASP A 544 -44.70 24.04 -19.56
C ASP A 544 -43.82 23.32 -18.52
N ILE A 545 -44.36 23.04 -17.33
CA ILE A 545 -43.69 22.27 -16.27
C ILE A 545 -43.43 20.83 -16.72
N ALA A 546 -44.42 20.18 -17.36
CA ALA A 546 -44.29 18.80 -17.81
C ALA A 546 -43.27 18.66 -18.97
N ILE A 547 -43.19 19.67 -19.85
CA ILE A 547 -42.19 19.72 -20.92
C ILE A 547 -40.78 19.91 -20.34
N SER A 548 -40.63 20.87 -19.41
CA SER A 548 -39.37 21.10 -18.69
C SER A 548 -38.87 19.84 -17.95
N MET A 549 -39.79 19.01 -17.47
CA MET A 549 -39.47 17.75 -16.78
C MET A 549 -38.76 16.73 -17.70
N ILE A 550 -39.02 16.73 -19.02
CA ILE A 550 -38.32 15.84 -19.97
C ILE A 550 -36.81 16.14 -19.95
N PHE A 551 -36.45 17.42 -20.00
CA PHE A 551 -35.07 17.89 -20.03
C PHE A 551 -34.40 17.86 -18.65
N ALA A 552 -35.19 18.02 -17.59
CA ALA A 552 -34.75 17.76 -16.22
C ALA A 552 -34.40 16.27 -16.02
N LEU A 553 -35.24 15.35 -16.51
CA LEU A 553 -34.98 13.91 -16.48
C LEU A 553 -33.76 13.55 -17.32
N PHE A 554 -33.59 14.14 -18.50
CA PHE A 554 -32.36 13.98 -19.29
C PHE A 554 -31.12 14.38 -18.48
N SER A 555 -31.12 15.58 -17.88
CA SER A 555 -30.00 16.08 -17.07
C SER A 555 -29.77 15.26 -15.79
N PHE A 556 -30.84 14.71 -15.21
CA PHE A 556 -30.78 13.78 -14.09
C PHE A 556 -30.07 12.47 -14.49
N PHE A 557 -30.51 11.82 -15.57
CA PHE A 557 -29.92 10.55 -16.01
C PHE A 557 -28.48 10.70 -16.49
N VAL A 558 -28.13 11.84 -17.10
CA VAL A 558 -26.74 12.18 -17.44
C VAL A 558 -25.87 12.17 -16.18
N MET A 559 -26.25 12.88 -15.12
CA MET A 559 -25.44 12.97 -13.90
C MET A 559 -25.51 11.72 -13.03
N PHE A 560 -26.70 11.13 -12.87
CA PHE A 560 -26.90 9.90 -12.12
C PHE A 560 -26.10 8.74 -12.73
N GLY A 561 -26.10 8.64 -14.05
CA GLY A 561 -25.38 7.59 -14.75
C GLY A 561 -23.85 7.73 -14.69
N ILE A 562 -23.29 8.88 -14.29
CA ILE A 562 -21.83 9.03 -14.04
C ILE A 562 -21.38 8.12 -12.91
N LEU A 563 -22.21 7.91 -11.88
CA LEU A 563 -21.91 6.95 -10.80
C LEU A 563 -21.73 5.54 -11.36
N ILE A 564 -22.72 5.08 -12.13
CA ILE A 564 -22.74 3.73 -12.73
C ILE A 564 -21.60 3.59 -13.74
N SER A 565 -21.39 4.61 -14.57
CA SER A 565 -20.35 4.63 -15.58
C SER A 565 -18.96 4.62 -14.96
N GLY A 566 -18.72 5.36 -13.87
CA GLY A 566 -17.44 5.35 -13.16
C GLY A 566 -17.12 3.98 -12.58
N ILE A 567 -18.10 3.32 -11.96
CA ILE A 567 -17.98 1.95 -11.44
C ILE A 567 -17.63 0.95 -12.55
N ILE A 568 -18.35 1.00 -13.67
CA ILE A 568 -18.14 0.07 -14.78
C ILE A 568 -16.78 0.35 -15.45
N PHE A 569 -16.38 1.63 -15.52
CA PHE A 569 -15.09 2.05 -16.06
C PHE A 569 -13.93 1.49 -15.23
N ASP A 570 -14.02 1.59 -13.90
CA ASP A 570 -13.01 1.07 -12.98
C ASP A 570 -12.90 -0.46 -13.02
N LYS A 571 -13.94 -1.18 -13.49
CA LYS A 571 -14.03 -2.65 -13.48
C LYS A 571 -13.81 -3.33 -14.84
N TYR A 572 -14.23 -2.71 -15.93
CA TYR A 572 -14.23 -3.30 -17.27
C TYR A 572 -13.58 -2.43 -18.34
N GLY A 573 -13.06 -1.26 -17.95
CA GLY A 573 -12.51 -0.25 -18.84
C GLY A 573 -13.55 0.59 -19.58
N GLY A 574 -13.09 1.62 -20.28
CA GLY A 574 -13.90 2.64 -20.94
C GLY A 574 -14.44 2.28 -22.31
N LYS A 575 -13.77 1.40 -23.08
CA LYS A 575 -14.17 1.11 -24.47
C LYS A 575 -15.58 0.49 -24.59
N LYS A 576 -15.90 -0.47 -23.73
CA LYS A 576 -17.23 -1.14 -23.73
C LYS A 576 -18.35 -0.16 -23.36
N LEU A 577 -18.07 0.77 -22.46
CA LEU A 577 -18.98 1.87 -22.11
C LEU A 577 -19.19 2.82 -23.29
N CYS A 578 -18.13 3.19 -24.00
CA CYS A 578 -18.23 4.05 -25.17
C CYS A 578 -19.08 3.42 -26.29
N TYR A 579 -18.92 2.12 -26.58
CA TYR A 579 -19.75 1.44 -27.58
C TYR A 579 -21.23 1.39 -27.19
N SER A 580 -21.53 0.97 -25.96
CA SER A 580 -22.91 0.88 -25.47
C SER A 580 -23.59 2.26 -25.40
N GLY A 581 -22.88 3.28 -24.90
CA GLY A 581 -23.37 4.65 -24.88
C GLY A 581 -23.59 5.23 -26.28
N THR A 582 -22.72 4.93 -27.25
CA THR A 582 -22.87 5.36 -28.64
C THR A 582 -24.14 4.80 -29.28
N VAL A 583 -24.44 3.53 -29.06
CA VAL A 583 -25.67 2.88 -29.53
C VAL A 583 -26.90 3.53 -28.89
N LEU A 584 -26.86 3.77 -27.57
CA LEU A 584 -27.98 4.36 -26.84
C LEU A 584 -28.26 5.82 -27.21
N VAL A 585 -27.22 6.67 -27.34
CA VAL A 585 -27.41 8.08 -27.75
C VAL A 585 -27.95 8.15 -29.18
N THR A 586 -27.34 7.41 -30.10
CA THR A 586 -27.76 7.41 -31.51
C THR A 586 -29.18 6.86 -31.64
N GLY A 587 -29.46 5.71 -31.03
CA GLY A 587 -30.80 5.10 -31.02
C GLY A 587 -31.84 5.98 -30.32
N GLY A 588 -31.48 6.63 -29.21
CA GLY A 588 -32.34 7.55 -28.45
C GLY A 588 -32.74 8.77 -29.26
N LEU A 589 -31.80 9.40 -29.97
CA LEU A 589 -32.08 10.50 -30.89
C LEU A 589 -32.93 10.05 -32.08
N MET A 590 -32.64 8.88 -32.66
CA MET A 590 -33.45 8.32 -33.75
C MET A 590 -34.88 8.02 -33.31
N ALA A 591 -35.07 7.56 -32.08
CA ALA A 591 -36.39 7.37 -31.50
C ALA A 591 -37.09 8.71 -31.22
N THR A 592 -36.36 9.71 -30.71
CA THR A 592 -36.88 11.06 -30.43
C THR A 592 -37.42 11.74 -31.69
N ALA A 593 -36.79 11.50 -32.84
CA ALA A 593 -37.26 12.03 -34.12
C ALA A 593 -38.69 11.61 -34.48
N ASN A 594 -39.20 10.50 -33.92
CA ASN A 594 -40.53 9.97 -34.20
C ASN A 594 -41.53 10.19 -33.05
N CYS A 595 -41.13 10.87 -31.97
CA CYS A 595 -41.99 11.10 -30.80
C CYS A 595 -43.04 12.18 -31.09
N LYS A 596 -44.27 11.93 -30.63
CA LYS A 596 -45.42 12.85 -30.77
C LYS A 596 -46.09 13.16 -29.43
N GLU A 597 -46.00 12.23 -28.47
CA GLU A 597 -46.64 12.35 -27.16
C GLU A 597 -45.61 12.52 -26.04
N LEU A 598 -46.02 13.15 -24.94
CA LEU A 598 -45.14 13.51 -23.83
C LEU A 598 -44.38 12.31 -23.24
N TYR A 599 -45.04 11.17 -23.01
CA TYR A 599 -44.36 9.98 -22.47
C TYR A 599 -43.28 9.41 -23.41
N GLN A 600 -43.46 9.59 -24.74
CA GLN A 600 -42.50 9.09 -25.73
C GLN A 600 -41.20 9.91 -25.65
N PHE A 601 -41.31 11.23 -25.46
CA PHE A 601 -40.15 12.09 -25.24
C PHE A 601 -39.47 11.81 -23.90
N ILE A 602 -40.23 11.52 -22.84
CA ILE A 602 -39.65 11.09 -21.54
C ILE A 602 -38.80 9.83 -21.73
N LEU A 603 -39.33 8.82 -22.42
CA LEU A 603 -38.65 7.55 -22.61
C LEU A 603 -37.43 7.68 -23.54
N ALA A 604 -37.62 8.26 -24.74
CA ALA A 604 -36.58 8.32 -25.77
C ALA A 604 -35.51 9.38 -25.49
N PHE A 605 -35.91 10.61 -25.18
CA PHE A 605 -34.98 11.71 -24.97
C PHE A 605 -34.51 11.76 -23.51
N GLY A 606 -35.44 11.72 -22.55
CA GLY A 606 -35.12 11.78 -21.12
C GLY A 606 -34.26 10.59 -20.66
N ILE A 607 -34.81 9.37 -20.75
CA ILE A 607 -34.20 8.17 -20.19
C ILE A 607 -33.12 7.61 -21.11
N VAL A 608 -33.47 7.25 -22.35
CA VAL A 608 -32.55 6.52 -23.25
C VAL A 608 -31.38 7.40 -23.70
N CYS A 609 -31.65 8.62 -24.18
CA CYS A 609 -30.56 9.52 -24.56
C CYS A 609 -29.75 9.97 -23.34
N GLY A 610 -30.40 10.23 -22.19
CA GLY A 610 -29.72 10.61 -20.95
C GLY A 610 -28.77 9.53 -20.43
N THR A 611 -29.23 8.28 -20.37
CA THR A 611 -28.38 7.13 -19.98
C THR A 611 -27.25 6.89 -20.98
N GLY A 612 -27.50 6.97 -22.29
CA GLY A 612 -26.45 6.87 -23.31
C GLY A 612 -25.37 7.95 -23.13
N CYS A 613 -25.78 9.19 -22.91
CA CYS A 613 -24.87 10.31 -22.66
C CYS A 613 -24.05 10.10 -21.38
N ALA A 614 -24.64 9.52 -20.33
CA ALA A 614 -23.94 9.23 -19.08
C ALA A 614 -22.82 8.20 -19.25
N LEU A 615 -23.10 7.09 -19.97
CA LEU A 615 -22.13 6.02 -20.22
C LEU A 615 -20.93 6.49 -21.06
N LEU A 616 -21.12 7.51 -21.90
CA LEU A 616 -20.03 8.14 -22.65
C LEU A 616 -19.27 9.19 -21.81
N THR A 617 -20.00 10.01 -21.07
CA THR A 617 -19.43 11.16 -20.36
C THR A 617 -18.38 10.76 -19.34
N GLY A 618 -18.64 9.71 -18.55
CA GLY A 618 -17.68 9.22 -17.55
C GLY A 618 -16.31 8.91 -18.15
N PRO A 619 -16.20 7.93 -19.09
CA PRO A 619 -14.96 7.55 -19.74
C PRO A 619 -14.26 8.71 -20.45
N LEU A 620 -15.01 9.60 -21.12
CA LEU A 620 -14.41 10.73 -21.86
C LEU A 620 -13.72 11.73 -20.92
N VAL A 621 -14.22 11.91 -19.71
CA VAL A 621 -13.64 12.81 -18.70
C VAL A 621 -12.50 12.13 -17.93
N THR A 622 -12.65 10.86 -17.56
CA THR A 622 -11.67 10.15 -16.71
C THR A 622 -10.44 9.67 -17.46
N SER A 623 -10.57 9.23 -18.72
CA SER A 623 -9.46 8.62 -19.49
C SER A 623 -8.26 9.55 -19.69
N ALA A 624 -8.49 10.86 -19.84
CA ALA A 624 -7.40 11.84 -19.94
C ALA A 624 -6.54 11.88 -18.68
N GLY A 625 -7.13 11.60 -17.51
CA GLY A 625 -6.46 11.55 -16.23
C GLY A 625 -5.62 10.28 -16.00
N HIS A 626 -5.70 9.27 -16.87
CA HIS A 626 -4.86 8.05 -16.79
C HIS A 626 -3.48 8.23 -17.43
N PHE A 627 -3.29 9.27 -18.26
CA PHE A 627 -2.04 9.53 -18.98
C PHE A 627 -1.27 10.76 -18.46
N PHE A 628 -1.94 11.69 -17.78
CA PHE A 628 -1.35 12.95 -17.32
C PHE A 628 -1.65 13.21 -15.84
N SER A 629 -0.60 13.46 -15.05
CA SER A 629 -0.68 13.82 -13.64
C SER A 629 -0.12 15.21 -13.36
N LYS A 630 1.13 15.48 -13.78
CA LYS A 630 1.80 16.78 -13.63
C LYS A 630 1.18 17.86 -14.53
N ARG A 631 0.71 17.49 -15.72
CA ARG A 631 0.08 18.39 -16.72
C ARG A 631 -1.41 18.13 -16.89
N ARG A 632 -2.09 17.70 -15.83
CA ARG A 632 -3.49 17.27 -15.89
C ARG A 632 -4.44 18.41 -16.28
N GLY A 633 -4.22 19.64 -15.79
CA GLY A 633 -4.98 20.81 -16.21
C GLY A 633 -4.76 21.14 -17.68
N ALA A 634 -3.53 21.04 -18.18
CA ALA A 634 -3.22 21.20 -19.61
C ALA A 634 -3.92 20.15 -20.48
N ALA A 635 -3.95 18.88 -20.08
CA ALA A 635 -4.70 17.84 -20.80
C ALA A 635 -6.22 18.12 -20.82
N MET A 636 -6.78 18.50 -19.66
CA MET A 636 -8.19 18.87 -19.55
C MET A 636 -8.54 20.13 -20.34
N SER A 637 -7.59 21.06 -20.51
CA SER A 637 -7.76 22.27 -21.32
C SER A 637 -7.93 21.97 -22.81
N VAL A 638 -7.45 20.81 -23.29
CA VAL A 638 -7.65 20.36 -24.68
C VAL A 638 -9.00 19.64 -24.83
N VAL A 639 -9.38 18.84 -23.84
CA VAL A 639 -10.56 17.96 -23.91
C VAL A 639 -11.86 18.72 -23.64
N MET A 640 -11.92 19.49 -22.55
CA MET A 640 -13.14 20.16 -22.09
C MET A 640 -13.77 21.15 -23.09
N PRO A 641 -13.02 21.92 -23.90
CA PRO A 641 -13.61 22.84 -24.88
C PRO A 641 -14.56 22.19 -25.88
N GLY A 642 -14.41 20.90 -26.16
CA GLY A 642 -15.29 20.15 -27.07
C GLY A 642 -16.77 20.27 -26.68
N ALA A 643 -17.08 20.21 -25.39
CA ALA A 643 -18.43 20.36 -24.86
C ALA A 643 -19.09 21.72 -25.18
N SER A 644 -18.33 22.82 -25.03
CA SER A 644 -18.84 24.16 -25.33
C SER A 644 -18.90 24.41 -26.84
N LEU A 645 -17.96 23.84 -27.61
CA LEU A 645 -17.98 23.90 -29.07
C LEU A 645 -19.23 23.18 -29.63
N GLY A 646 -19.57 22.01 -29.10
CA GLY A 646 -20.81 21.31 -29.44
C GLY A 646 -22.07 22.12 -29.08
N GLY A 647 -22.05 22.81 -27.93
CA GLY A 647 -23.11 23.76 -27.54
C GLY A 647 -23.26 24.98 -28.45
N VAL A 648 -22.26 25.30 -29.27
CA VAL A 648 -22.37 26.33 -30.33
C VAL A 648 -22.86 25.69 -31.63
N ILE A 649 -22.33 24.52 -32.00
CA ILE A 649 -22.61 23.87 -33.29
C ILE A 649 -24.06 23.37 -33.35
N TRP A 650 -24.52 22.59 -32.36
CA TRP A 650 -25.82 21.92 -32.46
C TRP A 650 -27.03 22.87 -32.48
N PRO A 651 -27.09 23.95 -31.68
CA PRO A 651 -28.20 24.90 -31.76
C PRO A 651 -28.25 25.62 -33.11
N LEU A 652 -27.09 25.95 -33.71
CA LEU A 652 -27.01 26.57 -35.03
C LEU A 652 -27.47 25.61 -36.14
N VAL A 653 -27.08 24.34 -36.04
CA VAL A 653 -27.52 23.26 -36.93
C VAL A 653 -29.04 23.10 -36.83
N CYS A 654 -29.59 22.99 -35.62
CA CYS A 654 -31.03 22.93 -35.37
C CYS A 654 -31.77 24.15 -35.94
N ARG A 655 -31.29 25.37 -35.67
CA ARG A 655 -31.89 26.62 -36.18
C ARG A 655 -31.93 26.67 -37.72
N SER A 656 -30.92 26.16 -38.40
CA SER A 656 -30.85 26.16 -39.87
C SER A 656 -31.71 25.05 -40.49
N LEU A 657 -31.81 23.89 -39.85
CA LEU A 657 -32.48 22.70 -40.39
C LEU A 657 -33.97 22.64 -40.07
N PHE A 658 -34.41 23.10 -38.89
CA PHE A 658 -35.83 23.11 -38.51
C PHE A 658 -36.75 23.71 -39.59
N PRO A 659 -36.46 24.89 -40.18
CA PRO A 659 -37.32 25.45 -41.23
C PRO A 659 -37.18 24.76 -42.60
N LYS A 660 -36.10 24.02 -42.86
CA LYS A 660 -35.81 23.43 -44.19
C LYS A 660 -36.29 22.00 -44.33
N VAL A 661 -36.06 21.17 -43.31
CA VAL A 661 -36.30 19.71 -43.36
C VAL A 661 -37.27 19.22 -42.27
N GLY A 662 -37.72 20.12 -41.39
CA GLY A 662 -38.62 19.80 -40.28
C GLY A 662 -37.94 19.09 -39.10
N PHE A 663 -38.70 18.85 -38.04
CA PHE A 663 -38.20 18.27 -36.78
C PHE A 663 -37.58 16.88 -36.97
N GLU A 664 -38.28 15.95 -37.61
CA GLU A 664 -37.87 14.55 -37.70
C GLU A 664 -36.48 14.39 -38.35
N TRP A 665 -36.27 15.02 -39.51
CA TRP A 665 -35.00 14.95 -40.22
C TRP A 665 -33.91 15.79 -39.56
N THR A 666 -34.25 16.86 -38.85
CA THR A 666 -33.28 17.63 -38.07
C THR A 666 -32.69 16.77 -36.95
N ILE A 667 -33.53 16.10 -36.16
CA ILE A 667 -33.08 15.23 -35.07
C ILE A 667 -32.35 13.99 -35.59
N ARG A 668 -32.79 13.38 -36.70
CA ARG A 668 -32.05 12.26 -37.34
C ARG A 668 -30.66 12.70 -37.82
N THR A 669 -30.56 13.87 -38.45
CA THR A 669 -29.28 14.43 -38.89
C THR A 669 -28.35 14.64 -37.70
N LEU A 670 -28.88 15.18 -36.59
CA LEU A 670 -28.14 15.32 -35.34
C LEU A 670 -27.67 13.97 -34.81
N GLY A 671 -28.54 12.95 -34.82
CA GLY A 671 -28.22 11.58 -34.42
C GLY A 671 -27.10 10.95 -35.26
N PHE A 672 -27.11 11.11 -36.58
CA PHE A 672 -26.03 10.62 -37.44
C PHE A 672 -24.71 11.34 -37.20
N CYS A 673 -24.72 12.67 -37.08
CA CYS A 673 -23.51 13.45 -36.82
C CYS A 673 -22.90 13.13 -35.45
N ILE A 674 -23.73 13.10 -34.40
CA ILE A 674 -23.29 12.76 -33.05
C ILE A 674 -22.82 11.30 -33.01
N GLY A 675 -23.55 10.37 -33.62
CA GLY A 675 -23.17 8.96 -33.73
C GLY A 675 -21.82 8.77 -34.42
N LEU A 676 -21.55 9.49 -35.51
CA LEU A 676 -20.26 9.43 -36.18
C LEU A 676 -19.11 9.94 -35.28
N LEU A 677 -19.33 11.07 -34.61
CA LEU A 677 -18.34 11.64 -33.68
C LEU A 677 -18.05 10.69 -32.51
N THR A 678 -19.09 10.08 -31.93
CA THR A 678 -18.93 9.16 -30.80
C THR A 678 -18.39 7.80 -31.22
N VAL A 679 -18.64 7.32 -32.44
CA VAL A 679 -17.97 6.13 -33.01
C VAL A 679 -16.47 6.39 -33.16
N ILE A 680 -16.08 7.50 -33.79
CA ILE A 680 -14.66 7.86 -33.95
C ILE A 680 -14.00 8.04 -32.58
N SER A 681 -14.68 8.70 -31.65
CA SER A 681 -14.24 8.85 -30.26
C SER A 681 -14.03 7.49 -29.59
N SER A 682 -14.96 6.55 -29.74
CA SER A 682 -14.88 5.21 -29.14
C SER A 682 -13.67 4.40 -29.62
N PHE A 683 -13.23 4.61 -30.87
CA PHE A 683 -12.01 3.99 -31.40
C PHE A 683 -10.72 4.67 -30.90
N LEU A 684 -10.73 5.99 -30.75
CA LEU A 684 -9.56 6.77 -30.35
C LEU A 684 -9.30 6.73 -28.84
N VAL A 685 -10.34 6.60 -28.02
CA VAL A 685 -10.21 6.54 -26.57
C VAL A 685 -9.59 5.21 -26.16
N GLN A 686 -8.43 5.30 -25.52
CA GLN A 686 -7.76 4.17 -24.88
C GLN A 686 -7.59 4.45 -23.40
N ASP A 687 -7.60 3.40 -22.59
CA ASP A 687 -7.45 3.43 -21.15
C ASP A 687 -6.45 2.36 -20.68
N ARG A 688 -5.71 2.65 -19.61
CA ARG A 688 -4.69 1.74 -19.02
C ARG A 688 -5.30 0.69 -18.08
N HIS A 689 -6.52 0.23 -18.36
CA HIS A 689 -7.26 -0.61 -17.42
C HIS A 689 -6.65 -2.00 -17.25
N GLU A 690 -6.15 -2.62 -18.32
CA GLU A 690 -5.51 -3.94 -18.25
C GLU A 690 -4.19 -3.91 -17.47
N ASP A 691 -3.38 -2.85 -17.63
CA ASP A 691 -2.16 -2.63 -16.83
C ASP A 691 -2.51 -2.53 -15.34
N ILE A 692 -3.52 -1.73 -14.99
CA ILE A 692 -3.97 -1.52 -13.60
C ILE A 692 -4.56 -2.81 -13.00
N LEU A 693 -5.27 -3.61 -13.79
CA LEU A 693 -5.80 -4.90 -13.33
C LEU A 693 -4.71 -5.95 -13.13
N ARG A 694 -3.70 -6.02 -14.01
CA ARG A 694 -2.55 -6.91 -13.83
C ARG A 694 -1.80 -6.59 -12.54
N ILE A 695 -1.61 -5.30 -12.24
CA ILE A 695 -1.01 -4.85 -10.97
C ILE A 695 -1.87 -5.27 -9.76
N LYS A 696 -3.20 -5.15 -9.86
CA LYS A 696 -4.10 -5.62 -8.79
C LYS A 696 -4.05 -7.14 -8.59
N GLN A 697 -3.92 -7.91 -9.67
CA GLN A 697 -3.81 -9.37 -9.60
C GLN A 697 -2.45 -9.82 -9.02
N LEU A 698 -1.39 -9.05 -9.24
CA LEU A 698 -0.08 -9.25 -8.61
C LEU A 698 -0.12 -8.91 -7.09
N ASN A 699 -0.89 -7.89 -6.69
CA ASN A 699 -1.02 -7.46 -5.29
C ASN A 699 -2.01 -8.29 -4.47
N GLU A 700 -3.05 -8.85 -5.10
CA GLU A 700 -4.05 -9.71 -4.46
C GLU A 700 -3.80 -11.17 -4.85
N GLY A 701 -2.82 -11.82 -4.20
CA GLY A 701 -2.62 -13.26 -4.31
C GLY A 701 -3.92 -14.03 -4.01
N ASP A 702 -4.23 -15.01 -4.87
CA ASP A 702 -5.33 -15.99 -4.87
C ASP A 702 -6.24 -16.08 -3.61
N GLN A 703 -7.02 -15.04 -3.33
CA GLN A 703 -8.16 -15.10 -2.40
C GLN A 703 -9.45 -14.69 -3.10
N ARG A 704 -10.02 -15.62 -3.88
CA ARG A 704 -11.44 -15.55 -4.27
C ARG A 704 -12.33 -15.80 -3.04
N LYS A 705 -12.66 -14.73 -2.30
CA LYS A 705 -13.83 -14.74 -1.42
C LYS A 705 -15.08 -14.44 -2.24
N GLU A 706 -16.05 -15.33 -2.18
CA GLU A 706 -17.36 -15.19 -2.82
C GLU A 706 -18.18 -14.11 -2.07
N GLN A 707 -17.93 -12.84 -2.37
CA GLN A 707 -18.64 -11.72 -1.75
C GLN A 707 -20.11 -11.67 -2.18
N THR A 708 -20.97 -11.48 -1.18
CA THR A 708 -22.43 -11.42 -1.29
C THR A 708 -22.85 -10.18 -2.11
N MET A 709 -23.94 -10.25 -2.89
CA MET A 709 -24.43 -9.12 -3.72
C MET A 709 -24.66 -7.80 -2.96
N ARG A 710 -24.94 -7.86 -1.65
CA ARG A 710 -25.07 -6.67 -0.78
C ARG A 710 -23.72 -6.04 -0.44
N GLU A 711 -22.70 -6.83 -0.15
CA GLU A 711 -21.33 -6.34 0.11
C GLU A 711 -20.73 -5.74 -1.16
N LYS A 712 -21.04 -6.32 -2.32
CA LYS A 712 -20.71 -5.73 -3.61
C LYS A 712 -21.38 -4.38 -3.82
N LEU A 713 -22.62 -4.16 -3.37
CA LEU A 713 -23.27 -2.85 -3.48
C LEU A 713 -22.69 -1.80 -2.51
N ASP A 714 -22.34 -2.22 -1.30
CA ASP A 714 -21.78 -1.32 -0.26
C ASP A 714 -20.33 -0.88 -0.56
N ASP A 715 -19.56 -1.69 -1.30
CA ASP A 715 -18.22 -1.30 -1.80
C ASP A 715 -18.26 -0.41 -3.07
N LEU A 716 -19.44 -0.28 -3.69
CA LEU A 716 -19.64 0.45 -4.95
C LEU A 716 -19.97 1.94 -4.74
N VAL A 717 -20.65 2.30 -3.64
CA VAL A 717 -20.98 3.69 -3.30
C VAL A 717 -20.36 4.02 -1.96
N ASP A 718 -19.36 4.90 -1.96
CA ASP A 718 -18.62 5.24 -0.74
C ASP A 718 -19.37 6.28 0.11
N PHE A 719 -20.48 5.87 0.72
CA PHE A 719 -21.17 6.69 1.70
C PHE A 719 -20.31 6.96 2.95
N LYS A 720 -19.23 6.20 3.18
CA LYS A 720 -18.29 6.45 4.28
C LYS A 720 -17.46 7.72 4.02
N SER A 721 -17.23 8.10 2.76
CA SER A 721 -16.57 9.37 2.41
C SER A 721 -17.31 10.61 2.90
N PHE A 722 -18.63 10.55 3.14
CA PHE A 722 -19.36 11.67 3.77
C PHE A 722 -19.00 11.89 5.25
N LYS A 723 -18.29 10.97 5.91
CA LYS A 723 -17.73 11.23 7.25
C LYS A 723 -16.59 12.24 7.21
N ASP A 724 -15.93 12.41 6.06
CA ASP A 724 -14.97 13.49 5.85
C ASP A 724 -15.73 14.79 5.56
N LEU A 725 -15.66 15.71 6.52
CA LEU A 725 -16.27 17.03 6.41
C LEU A 725 -15.79 17.80 5.16
N THR A 726 -14.55 17.58 4.72
CA THR A 726 -13.99 18.25 3.53
C THR A 726 -14.69 17.80 2.25
N PHE A 727 -14.90 16.49 2.10
CA PHE A 727 -15.63 15.91 0.98
C PHE A 727 -17.12 16.27 1.03
N MET A 728 -17.72 16.30 2.22
CA MET A 728 -19.12 16.72 2.39
C MET A 728 -19.33 18.16 1.94
N VAL A 729 -18.48 19.11 2.38
CA VAL A 729 -18.62 20.52 1.98
C VAL A 729 -18.29 20.75 0.51
N LEU A 730 -17.33 20.01 -0.06
CA LEU A 730 -17.11 20.04 -1.52
C LEU A 730 -18.35 19.56 -2.28
N THR A 731 -18.95 18.45 -1.87
CA THR A 731 -20.15 17.90 -2.52
C THR A 731 -21.32 18.89 -2.44
N LEU A 732 -21.49 19.57 -1.29
CA LEU A 732 -22.46 20.65 -1.15
C LEU A 732 -22.16 21.83 -2.09
N ALA A 733 -20.89 22.22 -2.25
CA ALA A 733 -20.49 23.27 -3.18
C ALA A 733 -20.84 22.91 -4.63
N LEU A 734 -20.55 21.67 -5.05
CA LEU A 734 -20.89 21.17 -6.38
C LEU A 734 -22.41 21.13 -6.61
N PHE A 735 -23.16 20.67 -5.62
CA PHE A 735 -24.62 20.67 -5.65
C PHE A 735 -25.18 22.07 -5.89
N LEU A 736 -24.73 23.06 -5.13
CA LEU A 736 -25.19 24.46 -5.25
C LEU A 736 -24.73 25.10 -6.56
N ASN A 737 -23.53 24.76 -7.05
CA ASN A 737 -23.01 25.27 -8.30
C ASN A 737 -23.88 24.84 -9.49
N GLU A 738 -24.14 23.53 -9.59
CA GLU A 738 -24.92 22.96 -10.68
C GLU A 738 -26.38 23.40 -10.61
N PHE A 739 -26.90 23.57 -9.39
CA PHE A 739 -28.25 24.10 -9.18
C PHE A 739 -28.41 25.47 -9.81
N SER A 740 -27.47 26.38 -9.55
CA SER A 740 -27.49 27.73 -10.12
C SER A 740 -27.19 27.70 -11.63
N LEU A 741 -26.21 26.92 -12.07
CA LEU A 741 -25.81 26.84 -13.47
C LEU A 741 -26.95 26.37 -14.37
N LEU A 742 -27.61 25.26 -14.01
CA LEU A 742 -28.70 24.71 -14.81
C LEU A 742 -29.91 25.66 -14.83
N MET A 743 -30.22 26.31 -13.72
CA MET A 743 -31.32 27.27 -13.64
C MET A 743 -31.04 28.52 -14.49
N VAL A 744 -29.85 29.13 -14.35
CA VAL A 744 -29.50 30.36 -15.08
C VAL A 744 -29.40 30.09 -16.57
N SER A 745 -28.71 29.03 -16.99
CA SER A 745 -28.53 28.70 -18.42
C SER A 745 -29.86 28.45 -19.14
N THR A 746 -30.80 27.78 -18.48
CA THR A 746 -32.10 27.44 -19.07
C THR A 746 -33.02 28.66 -19.21
N TYR A 747 -33.03 29.58 -18.23
CA TYR A 747 -33.94 30.73 -18.23
C TYR A 747 -33.39 32.01 -18.90
N ILE A 748 -32.13 32.03 -19.35
CA ILE A 748 -31.56 33.18 -20.11
C ILE A 748 -32.45 33.57 -21.31
N PRO A 749 -32.87 32.65 -22.19
CA PRO A 749 -33.69 32.99 -23.35
C PRO A 749 -35.08 33.53 -22.98
N SER A 750 -35.75 32.89 -22.01
CA SER A 750 -37.10 33.27 -21.56
C SER A 750 -37.09 34.60 -20.81
N TYR A 751 -36.06 34.87 -20.03
CA TYR A 751 -35.84 36.18 -19.40
C TYR A 751 -35.71 37.30 -20.45
N ALA A 752 -34.95 37.04 -21.52
CA ALA A 752 -34.72 38.03 -22.57
C ALA A 752 -36.03 38.42 -23.28
N LEU A 753 -36.88 37.43 -23.57
CA LEU A 753 -38.20 37.65 -24.17
C LEU A 753 -39.12 38.44 -23.24
N ASN A 754 -39.16 38.10 -21.94
CA ASN A 754 -40.00 38.79 -20.97
C ASN A 754 -39.59 40.27 -20.75
N LYS A 755 -38.29 40.60 -20.92
CA LYS A 755 -37.81 41.99 -20.86
C LYS A 755 -38.00 42.75 -22.18
N GLY A 756 -38.62 42.15 -23.19
CA GLY A 756 -38.95 42.79 -24.46
C GLY A 756 -37.82 42.80 -25.49
N PHE A 757 -36.77 41.98 -25.32
CA PHE A 757 -35.76 41.81 -26.37
C PHE A 757 -36.31 40.97 -27.53
N SER A 758 -35.77 41.19 -28.73
CA SER A 758 -36.16 40.40 -29.91
C SER A 758 -35.80 38.92 -29.73
N GLU A 759 -36.59 38.04 -30.34
CA GLU A 759 -36.34 36.60 -30.39
C GLU A 759 -34.93 36.26 -30.91
N SER A 760 -34.43 37.08 -31.84
CA SER A 760 -33.05 36.94 -32.34
C SER A 760 -31.97 37.13 -31.26
N VAL A 761 -32.17 38.09 -30.34
CA VAL A 761 -31.24 38.37 -29.23
C VAL A 761 -31.28 37.25 -28.20
N SER A 762 -32.48 36.72 -27.91
CA SER A 762 -32.68 35.59 -26.98
C SER A 762 -31.91 34.34 -27.42
N LEU A 763 -31.97 33.99 -28.72
CA LEU A 763 -31.21 32.86 -29.29
C LEU A 763 -29.70 33.12 -29.36
N ILE A 764 -29.29 34.36 -29.68
CA ILE A 764 -27.87 34.73 -29.73
C ILE A 764 -27.26 34.70 -28.32
N ALA A 765 -27.99 35.06 -27.28
CA ALA A 765 -27.51 35.06 -25.90
C ALA A 765 -26.98 33.67 -25.46
N LEU A 766 -27.70 32.59 -25.81
CA LEU A 766 -27.25 31.23 -25.53
C LEU A 766 -26.01 30.83 -26.35
N THR A 767 -25.94 31.29 -27.60
CA THR A 767 -24.77 31.05 -28.47
C THR A 767 -23.52 31.77 -27.92
N VAL A 768 -23.68 33.02 -27.48
CA VAL A 768 -22.63 33.84 -26.85
C VAL A 768 -22.19 33.23 -25.53
N TYR A 769 -23.12 32.74 -24.71
CA TYR A 769 -22.84 32.00 -23.48
C TYR A 769 -21.93 30.78 -23.75
N ASN A 770 -22.29 29.93 -24.72
CA ASN A 770 -21.51 28.75 -25.08
C ASN A 770 -20.15 29.11 -25.72
N ALA A 771 -20.09 30.16 -26.55
CA ALA A 771 -18.85 30.63 -27.17
C ALA A 771 -17.87 31.18 -26.12
N ALA A 772 -18.34 31.98 -25.16
CA ALA A 772 -17.53 32.43 -24.02
C ALA A 772 -17.07 31.23 -23.16
N GLY A 773 -17.92 30.21 -23.04
CA GLY A 773 -17.60 28.96 -22.36
C GLY A 773 -16.43 28.19 -22.95
N VAL A 774 -16.17 28.26 -24.26
CA VAL A 774 -14.98 27.64 -24.89
C VAL A 774 -13.70 28.21 -24.26
N VAL A 775 -13.60 29.53 -24.18
CA VAL A 775 -12.45 30.22 -23.56
C VAL A 775 -12.42 29.98 -22.05
N GLY A 776 -13.60 29.95 -21.42
CA GLY A 776 -13.79 29.64 -20.00
C GLY A 776 -13.31 28.25 -19.59
N ARG A 777 -13.32 27.26 -20.50
CA ARG A 777 -12.80 25.92 -20.22
C ARG A 777 -11.29 25.81 -20.38
N VAL A 778 -10.65 26.64 -21.21
CA VAL A 778 -9.21 26.59 -21.52
C VAL A 778 -8.39 27.38 -20.49
N ILE A 779 -8.72 28.65 -20.26
CA ILE A 779 -7.86 29.55 -19.48
C ILE A 779 -7.78 29.12 -18.00
N PRO A 780 -8.92 28.98 -17.29
CA PRO A 780 -9.00 28.40 -15.96
C PRO A 780 -8.22 27.10 -15.73
N THR A 781 -8.36 26.11 -16.61
CA THR A 781 -7.73 24.79 -16.46
C THR A 781 -6.22 24.84 -16.66
N LEU A 782 -5.72 25.71 -17.55
CA LEU A 782 -4.28 25.96 -17.67
C LEU A 782 -3.71 26.70 -16.44
N LEU A 783 -4.48 27.61 -15.87
CA LEU A 783 -4.07 28.36 -14.68
C LEU A 783 -4.09 27.48 -13.42
N SER A 784 -4.94 26.45 -13.35
CA SER A 784 -5.02 25.57 -12.18
C SER A 784 -3.72 24.80 -11.94
N ASP A 785 -3.01 24.41 -13.01
CA ASP A 785 -1.70 23.75 -12.89
C ASP A 785 -0.62 24.66 -12.27
N LYS A 786 -0.72 25.99 -12.45
CA LYS A 786 0.27 26.96 -11.92
C LYS A 786 -0.10 27.54 -10.57
N PHE A 787 -1.38 27.84 -10.37
CA PHE A 787 -1.86 28.59 -9.20
C PHE A 787 -2.60 27.72 -8.18
N GLY A 788 -2.80 26.43 -8.48
CA GLY A 788 -3.51 25.46 -7.64
C GLY A 788 -5.02 25.44 -7.89
N ASN A 789 -5.59 24.23 -7.94
CA ASN A 789 -6.98 23.96 -8.34
C ASN A 789 -8.02 24.78 -7.56
N PHE A 790 -7.94 24.75 -6.22
CA PHE A 790 -8.90 25.47 -5.37
C PHE A 790 -8.78 27.00 -5.43
N ASN A 791 -7.59 27.54 -5.69
CA ASN A 791 -7.41 28.99 -5.80
C ASN A 791 -8.10 29.53 -7.04
N VAL A 792 -7.94 28.84 -8.17
CA VAL A 792 -8.56 29.21 -9.44
C VAL A 792 -10.09 29.00 -9.37
N MET A 793 -10.55 27.92 -8.73
CA MET A 793 -11.98 27.66 -8.50
C MET A 793 -12.68 28.80 -7.75
N ILE A 794 -12.06 29.33 -6.69
CA ILE A 794 -12.62 30.44 -5.91
C ILE A 794 -12.73 31.72 -6.74
N ILE A 795 -11.69 32.04 -7.53
CA ILE A 795 -11.69 33.23 -8.40
C ILE A 795 -12.85 33.17 -9.39
N ILE A 796 -13.04 32.01 -10.03
CA ILE A 796 -14.06 31.83 -11.07
C ILE A 796 -15.46 31.79 -10.47
N SER A 797 -15.66 31.09 -9.37
CA SER A 797 -16.93 31.09 -8.62
C SER A 797 -17.29 32.51 -8.13
N GLY A 798 -16.28 33.30 -7.76
CA GLY A 798 -16.42 34.72 -7.43
C GLY A 798 -16.87 35.56 -8.63
N ILE A 799 -16.25 35.40 -9.80
CA ILE A 799 -16.67 36.06 -11.05
C ILE A 799 -18.12 35.71 -11.39
N MET A 800 -18.48 34.43 -11.28
CA MET A 800 -19.85 33.95 -11.51
C MET A 800 -20.84 34.64 -10.57
N THR A 801 -20.54 34.69 -9.27
CA THR A 801 -21.39 35.33 -8.26
C THR A 801 -21.53 36.84 -8.51
N LEU A 802 -20.42 37.53 -8.75
CA LEU A 802 -20.42 38.98 -9.02
C LEU A 802 -21.17 39.33 -10.30
N SER A 803 -21.11 38.49 -11.34
CA SER A 803 -21.84 38.72 -12.60
C SER A 803 -23.35 38.75 -12.39
N ILE A 804 -23.90 37.91 -11.51
CA ILE A 804 -25.34 37.90 -11.19
C ILE A 804 -25.72 39.18 -10.43
N TRP A 805 -25.00 39.51 -9.36
CA TRP A 805 -25.36 40.63 -8.48
C TRP A 805 -25.09 42.01 -9.09
N ILE A 806 -24.04 42.16 -9.89
CA ILE A 806 -23.60 43.46 -10.43
C ILE A 806 -24.16 43.71 -11.83
N LEU A 807 -24.23 42.69 -12.69
CA LEU A 807 -24.65 42.88 -14.09
C LEU A 807 -26.12 42.50 -14.29
N TRP A 808 -26.52 41.30 -13.86
CA TRP A 808 -27.82 40.75 -14.23
C TRP A 808 -28.98 41.35 -13.43
N LEU A 809 -28.88 41.38 -12.10
CA LEU A 809 -29.95 41.85 -11.22
C LEU A 809 -30.28 43.35 -11.41
N PRO A 810 -29.32 44.30 -11.37
CA PRO A 810 -29.63 45.73 -11.50
C PRO A 810 -29.78 46.21 -12.95
N PHE A 811 -29.06 45.63 -13.91
CA PHE A 811 -28.96 46.16 -15.29
C PHE A 811 -29.37 45.17 -16.38
N GLY A 812 -29.99 44.04 -16.04
CA GLY A 812 -30.37 43.01 -17.02
C GLY A 812 -31.41 43.42 -18.06
N SER A 813 -32.07 44.57 -17.91
CA SER A 813 -32.97 45.16 -18.92
C SER A 813 -32.22 45.91 -20.03
N ASN A 814 -30.94 46.24 -19.84
CA ASN A 814 -30.11 46.87 -20.85
C ASN A 814 -29.40 45.80 -21.68
N LEU A 815 -29.54 45.87 -23.01
CA LEU A 815 -28.95 44.90 -23.95
C LEU A 815 -27.43 44.73 -23.76
N GLY A 816 -26.69 45.82 -23.56
CA GLY A 816 -25.23 45.76 -23.41
C GLY A 816 -24.80 45.05 -22.11
N CYS A 817 -25.47 45.37 -21.00
CA CYS A 817 -25.22 44.72 -19.71
C CYS A 817 -25.66 43.26 -19.70
N PHE A 818 -26.80 42.95 -20.33
CA PHE A 818 -27.29 41.58 -20.48
C PHE A 818 -26.32 40.70 -21.29
N LEU A 819 -25.83 41.18 -22.44
CA LEU A 819 -24.82 40.44 -23.22
C LEU A 819 -23.49 40.31 -22.47
N THR A 820 -23.04 41.35 -21.77
CA THR A 820 -21.82 41.29 -20.93
C THR A 820 -21.98 40.26 -19.81
N PHE A 821 -23.16 40.16 -19.21
CA PHE A 821 -23.49 39.11 -18.26
C PHE A 821 -23.39 37.72 -18.91
N THR A 822 -24.02 37.49 -20.06
CA THR A 822 -23.96 36.18 -20.73
C THR A 822 -22.54 35.73 -21.06
N ILE A 823 -21.66 36.67 -21.43
CA ILE A 823 -20.23 36.40 -21.69
C ILE A 823 -19.50 36.05 -20.39
N THR A 824 -19.61 36.89 -19.36
CA THR A 824 -18.88 36.72 -18.10
C THR A 824 -19.35 35.48 -17.34
N PHE A 825 -20.66 35.25 -17.29
CA PHE A 825 -21.26 34.06 -16.70
C PHE A 825 -20.95 32.80 -17.51
N GLY A 826 -20.97 32.86 -18.85
CA GLY A 826 -20.57 31.76 -19.73
C GLY A 826 -19.11 31.36 -19.55
N PHE A 827 -18.20 32.33 -19.49
CA PHE A 827 -16.79 32.10 -19.17
C PHE A 827 -16.62 31.43 -17.79
N ALA A 828 -17.27 31.97 -16.77
CA ALA A 828 -17.06 31.50 -15.40
C ALA A 828 -17.70 30.12 -15.16
N SER A 829 -18.96 29.92 -15.56
CA SER A 829 -19.67 28.65 -15.38
C SER A 829 -18.95 27.47 -16.05
N ALA A 830 -18.47 27.67 -17.28
CA ALA A 830 -17.76 26.63 -18.01
C ALA A 830 -16.38 26.31 -17.38
N GLY A 831 -15.70 27.31 -16.83
CA GLY A 831 -14.45 27.12 -16.08
C GLY A 831 -14.64 26.33 -14.78
N THR A 832 -15.73 26.58 -14.06
CA THR A 832 -16.07 25.84 -12.83
C THR A 832 -16.29 24.35 -13.12
N LEU A 833 -17.03 24.02 -14.19
CA LEU A 833 -17.23 22.62 -14.60
C LEU A 833 -15.92 21.92 -14.98
N ALA A 834 -15.02 22.62 -15.66
CA ALA A 834 -13.76 22.06 -16.12
C ALA A 834 -12.76 21.79 -14.98
N ILE A 835 -12.77 22.61 -13.92
CA ILE A 835 -11.88 22.46 -12.75
C ILE A 835 -12.43 21.47 -11.72
N THR A 836 -13.75 21.26 -11.67
CA THR A 836 -14.39 20.34 -10.72
C THR A 836 -13.70 18.97 -10.58
N PRO A 837 -13.41 18.21 -11.66
CA PRO A 837 -12.70 16.93 -11.53
C PRO A 837 -11.28 17.09 -10.94
N LEU A 838 -10.60 18.21 -11.18
CA LEU A 838 -9.27 18.50 -10.61
C LEU A 838 -9.35 18.79 -9.10
N CYS A 839 -10.40 19.48 -8.65
CA CYS A 839 -10.65 19.71 -7.22
C CYS A 839 -10.98 18.42 -6.47
N THR A 840 -11.82 17.55 -7.06
CA THR A 840 -12.16 16.25 -6.45
C THR A 840 -10.95 15.33 -6.40
N SER A 841 -10.11 15.33 -7.43
CA SER A 841 -8.84 14.58 -7.45
C SER A 841 -7.86 15.07 -6.40
N ALA A 842 -7.79 16.37 -6.11
CA ALA A 842 -6.85 16.91 -5.13
C ALA A 842 -7.15 16.51 -3.67
N ILE A 843 -8.39 16.08 -3.36
CA ILE A 843 -8.79 15.62 -2.02
C ILE A 843 -9.00 14.10 -1.94
N SER A 844 -8.77 13.39 -3.04
CA SER A 844 -9.04 11.95 -3.17
C SER A 844 -7.76 11.20 -3.48
N LYS A 845 -7.63 9.99 -2.93
CA LYS A 845 -6.57 9.07 -3.37
C LYS A 845 -6.82 8.68 -4.84
N PRO A 846 -5.79 8.49 -5.68
CA PRO A 846 -5.96 8.13 -7.09
C PRO A 846 -6.87 6.92 -7.31
N LYS A 847 -6.72 5.90 -6.45
CA LYS A 847 -7.53 4.66 -6.48
C LYS A 847 -9.02 4.85 -6.15
N ASP A 848 -9.36 5.91 -5.42
CA ASP A 848 -10.73 6.18 -4.95
C ASP A 848 -11.39 7.35 -5.71
N PHE A 849 -10.69 7.95 -6.70
CA PHE A 849 -11.17 9.13 -7.43
C PHE A 849 -12.49 8.86 -8.15
N GLY A 850 -12.58 7.78 -8.93
CA GLY A 850 -13.79 7.43 -9.69
C GLY A 850 -15.01 7.25 -8.76
N LYS A 851 -14.83 6.50 -7.67
CA LYS A 851 -15.84 6.28 -6.63
C LYS A 851 -16.30 7.58 -5.97
N ARG A 852 -15.37 8.45 -5.54
CA ARG A 852 -15.69 9.72 -4.89
C ARG A 852 -16.34 10.73 -5.84
N TYR A 853 -15.82 10.84 -7.06
CA TYR A 853 -16.39 11.70 -8.10
C TYR A 853 -17.82 11.27 -8.47
N GLY A 854 -18.04 9.96 -8.70
CA GLY A 854 -19.36 9.40 -8.94
C GLY A 854 -20.33 9.62 -7.78
N THR A 855 -19.88 9.44 -6.54
CA THR A 855 -20.71 9.65 -5.33
C THR A 855 -21.11 11.13 -5.17
N ALA A 856 -20.21 12.07 -5.47
CA ALA A 856 -20.55 13.49 -5.43
C ALA A 856 -21.60 13.86 -6.50
N TYR A 857 -21.42 13.38 -7.74
CA TYR A 857 -22.36 13.66 -8.83
C TYR A 857 -23.69 12.90 -8.72
N PHE A 858 -23.73 11.79 -8.00
CA PHE A 858 -24.97 11.16 -7.58
C PHE A 858 -25.83 12.13 -6.75
N CYS A 859 -25.25 12.83 -5.77
CA CYS A 859 -25.98 13.85 -5.02
C CYS A 859 -26.39 15.04 -5.88
N VAL A 860 -25.54 15.47 -6.81
CA VAL A 860 -25.82 16.55 -7.77
C VAL A 860 -27.00 16.19 -8.69
N SER A 861 -27.17 14.93 -9.07
CA SER A 861 -28.24 14.51 -9.98
C SER A 861 -29.64 14.91 -9.49
N PHE A 862 -29.91 14.76 -8.18
CA PHE A 862 -31.17 15.17 -7.57
C PHE A 862 -31.39 16.69 -7.63
N CYS A 863 -30.32 17.48 -7.61
CA CYS A 863 -30.41 18.92 -7.83
C CYS A 863 -30.89 19.23 -9.25
N ASN A 864 -30.38 18.55 -10.28
CA ASN A 864 -30.81 18.75 -11.66
C ASN A 864 -32.28 18.42 -11.90
N LEU A 865 -32.83 17.48 -11.14
CA LEU A 865 -34.25 17.16 -11.18
C LEU A 865 -35.13 18.27 -10.57
N LEU A 866 -34.62 18.97 -9.55
CA LEU A 866 -35.37 19.99 -8.79
C LEU A 866 -35.19 21.42 -9.31
N SER A 867 -34.06 21.72 -9.96
CA SER A 867 -33.68 23.10 -10.30
C SER A 867 -34.63 23.78 -11.28
N LEU A 868 -35.06 23.08 -12.34
CA LEU A 868 -35.97 23.63 -13.35
C LEU A 868 -37.39 23.86 -12.79
N PRO A 869 -38.07 22.89 -12.14
CA PRO A 869 -39.39 23.13 -11.56
C PRO A 869 -39.40 24.25 -10.50
N ILE A 870 -38.38 24.31 -9.64
CA ILE A 870 -38.25 25.39 -8.65
C ILE A 870 -38.05 26.72 -9.35
N GLY A 871 -37.16 26.80 -10.34
CA GLY A 871 -36.94 27.99 -11.15
C GLY A 871 -38.23 28.50 -11.78
N MET A 872 -39.03 27.61 -12.38
CA MET A 872 -40.31 27.95 -13.00
C MET A 872 -41.30 28.53 -11.97
N SER A 873 -41.48 27.86 -10.83
CA SER A 873 -42.38 28.32 -9.77
C SER A 873 -42.01 29.70 -9.22
N LEU A 874 -40.71 30.03 -9.18
CA LEU A 874 -40.23 31.34 -8.74
C LEU A 874 -40.60 32.44 -9.74
N THR A 875 -40.67 32.14 -11.04
CA THR A 875 -41.07 33.13 -12.05
C THR A 875 -42.56 33.48 -12.01
N GLU A 876 -43.41 32.63 -11.42
CA GLU A 876 -44.84 32.88 -11.25
C GLU A 876 -45.16 33.79 -10.04
N THR A 877 -44.15 34.10 -9.21
CA THR A 877 -44.32 35.00 -8.06
C THR A 877 -44.46 36.47 -8.46
N SER A 878 -44.90 37.33 -7.53
CA SER A 878 -45.07 38.78 -7.76
C SER A 878 -43.79 39.53 -8.16
N LEU A 879 -42.62 38.97 -7.84
CA LEU A 879 -41.29 39.48 -8.21
C LEU A 879 -40.84 38.97 -9.61
N GLY A 880 -41.61 38.06 -10.21
CA GLY A 880 -41.36 37.47 -11.51
C GLY A 880 -39.96 36.86 -11.63
N TYR A 881 -39.33 37.04 -12.79
CA TYR A 881 -37.98 36.54 -13.02
C TYR A 881 -36.91 37.13 -12.08
N ASN A 882 -37.13 38.29 -11.47
CA ASN A 882 -36.16 38.84 -10.52
C ASN A 882 -36.05 37.96 -9.26
N ALA A 883 -37.12 37.27 -8.85
CA ALA A 883 -37.07 36.31 -7.74
C ALA A 883 -36.12 35.15 -8.05
N MET A 884 -36.22 34.62 -9.27
CA MET A 884 -35.35 33.56 -9.78
C MET A 884 -33.89 34.02 -9.84
N VAL A 885 -33.61 35.25 -10.30
CA VAL A 885 -32.25 35.81 -10.33
C VAL A 885 -31.66 35.95 -8.93
N ILE A 886 -32.43 36.45 -7.96
CA ILE A 886 -31.99 36.58 -6.56
C ILE A 886 -31.66 35.22 -5.96
N PHE A 887 -32.51 34.22 -6.22
CA PHE A 887 -32.29 32.86 -5.73
C PHE A 887 -31.06 32.20 -6.36
N GLY A 888 -30.86 32.36 -7.67
CA GLY A 888 -29.64 31.94 -8.37
C GLY A 888 -28.37 32.66 -7.86
N GLY A 889 -28.47 33.94 -7.54
CA GLY A 889 -27.39 34.73 -6.94
C GLY A 889 -27.04 34.28 -5.51
N ALA A 890 -28.05 34.00 -4.68
CA ALA A 890 -27.86 33.54 -3.31
C ALA A 890 -27.21 32.15 -3.24
N THR A 891 -27.66 31.22 -4.10
CA THR A 891 -27.08 29.88 -4.21
C THR A 891 -25.63 29.93 -4.70
N CYS A 892 -25.30 30.81 -5.66
CA CYS A 892 -23.92 31.09 -6.09
C CYS A 892 -23.04 31.68 -4.97
N THR A 893 -23.55 32.61 -4.17
CA THR A 893 -22.81 33.16 -3.03
C THR A 893 -22.48 32.08 -2.00
N LEU A 894 -23.46 31.23 -1.67
CA LEU A 894 -23.24 30.11 -0.75
C LEU A 894 -22.24 29.10 -1.31
N CYS A 895 -22.32 28.79 -2.62
CA CYS A 895 -21.37 27.95 -3.32
C CYS A 895 -19.93 28.48 -3.20
N THR A 896 -19.71 29.77 -3.48
CA THR A 896 -18.41 30.42 -3.33
C THR A 896 -17.89 30.36 -1.89
N ALA A 897 -18.76 30.54 -0.90
CA ALA A 897 -18.40 30.40 0.51
C ALA A 897 -17.98 28.97 0.86
N CYS A 898 -18.68 27.96 0.34
CA CYS A 898 -18.31 26.55 0.51
C CYS A 898 -16.94 26.25 -0.12
N PHE A 899 -16.63 26.74 -1.32
CA PHE A 899 -15.29 26.56 -1.92
C PHE A 899 -14.18 27.22 -1.11
N ILE A 900 -14.42 28.41 -0.55
CA ILE A 900 -13.47 29.07 0.36
C ILE A 900 -13.23 28.22 1.62
N TYR A 901 -14.30 27.67 2.19
CA TYR A 901 -14.21 26.80 3.37
C TYR A 901 -13.43 25.50 3.07
N THR A 902 -13.72 24.84 1.95
CA THR A 902 -13.00 23.63 1.53
C THR A 902 -11.52 23.91 1.33
N ARG A 903 -11.15 25.01 0.67
CA ARG A 903 -9.75 25.44 0.53
C ARG A 903 -9.07 25.65 1.89
N TYR A 904 -9.75 26.32 2.81
CA TYR A 904 -9.21 26.59 4.15
C TYR A 904 -8.87 25.29 4.89
N ARG A 905 -9.72 24.26 4.77
CA ARG A 905 -9.51 22.95 5.37
C ARG A 905 -8.36 22.16 4.74
N VAL A 906 -8.15 22.27 3.43
CA VAL A 906 -7.12 21.51 2.70
C VAL A 906 -5.70 22.04 2.94
N GLY A 907 -5.49 23.36 3.07
CA GLY A 907 -4.12 23.90 3.22
C GLY A 907 -3.97 25.22 3.97
N GLY A 908 -4.98 25.65 4.73
CA GLY A 908 -4.95 26.89 5.51
C GLY A 908 -4.79 28.16 4.66
N PHE A 909 -4.20 29.21 5.26
CA PHE A 909 -3.97 30.52 4.61
C PHE A 909 -2.74 30.58 3.68
N LYS A 910 -1.92 29.52 3.62
CA LYS A 910 -0.77 29.51 2.71
C LYS A 910 -1.22 29.23 1.27
N LYS A 911 -0.47 29.76 0.29
CA LYS A 911 -0.63 29.38 -1.11
C LYS A 911 -0.27 27.91 -1.23
N ILE A 912 -1.25 27.08 -1.56
CA ILE A 912 -1.02 25.70 -2.00
C ILE A 912 -0.55 25.82 -3.45
N SER A 913 0.76 25.95 -3.66
CA SER A 913 1.37 25.47 -4.90
C SER A 913 1.53 23.96 -4.74
N ILE A 914 1.08 23.21 -5.74
CA ILE A 914 1.34 21.77 -5.85
C ILE A 914 2.85 21.54 -5.75
#